data_AF-A0A6C0BKN2-F1
#
_entry.id   AF-A0A6C0BKN2-F1
#
_cell.length_a   1.000
_cell.length_b   1.000
_cell.length_c   1.000
_cell.angle_alpha   90.00
_cell.angle_beta   90.00
_cell.angle_gamma   90.00
#
_symmetry.space_group_name_H-M   'P 1'
#
loop_
_entity.id
_entity.type
_entity.pdbx_description
1 polymer ?
#
loop_
_entity_poly.entity_id
_entity_poly.type
_entity_poly.pdbx_seq_one_letter_code
_entity_poly.pdbx_strand_id
1 'polypeptide(L)'
;MEVTPCLGIGDLLLLKMVTLSNPIKLTKIHMSTKLIAKYRQFPDRYTNFVQKLIQMLFPQIDMDLVDRIHTPIEWTQYQMDRTYIYDDIHLIPRPIVMSDYLVFHTKVRMERRMDRFISQDLPVLQEFFRTFRTDKTIILMGEKVVEDCYEKKVLGIISLYADMQPLREHNHVIDRTKEVLYSGNPDYDDFLSDLYWIHHAHLNVSFGIGGPLNLSQAFSCKVLGYVGELRDYRWLTTRYRGLHQEVHHFVKHIQQLASSMEELVILVIGCVTLPKYREYLHKIEATWGHRARELGVKVLHMLGEQPTDLQGEQYVYLKGVGNDYISASHKQALGLRYIYDHYNAKFVYVCGCDTYVNVDKMLDLVRHYSYQDWLYLGGHMLFRRTLQENLYSFSGGGGFILSYGMVTAIYHLLSNMVTQWESFATHGGNPHIITACDVCIGHYVQRHDGHLICYQNQFSGCNDQGEPKCCVGKKRPHEIVACHYMTLNDFDRFHRQLVDHHYWIERPIFGHASLPNCTVMTMCLTPQHLTINQDLISLPCYLIVYCVLDNLKMLMDLRESSGYQDMTIYHAVSPATASTAHKYQLINQTLRENPFQTDHFLWVDHDIVSVPSSTSSSLCSHLLRIARDPSDLYHLYSSIDLIDTYCQVHSQILHMGRAAGLAVTEAILKQSTFPDENTIYRHLMTDGGAICEHIVRSYGPPEHCLSSYLQTAPSDWEYLIHTMTANATVTTTGKPCLNDHDRCSIIQSLIETVDLVLNEEDILQLLHTGYQAATCIHDAKATIFRDKFQQIRTENPVAERYYQSHRQMFDPL
;
A
#
# COMPACT_ATOMS: atom_id res chain seq x y z
N MET A 1 9.18 -10.71 29.28
CA MET A 1 10.02 -9.72 29.98
C MET A 1 9.11 -8.81 30.77
N GLU A 2 9.43 -8.62 32.05
CA GLU A 2 8.73 -7.66 32.92
C GLU A 2 9.56 -6.39 33.03
N VAL A 3 8.91 -5.22 33.01
CA VAL A 3 9.60 -3.92 33.00
C VAL A 3 8.97 -2.95 33.99
N THR A 4 9.78 -2.10 34.63
CA THR A 4 9.31 -0.96 35.42
C THR A 4 9.82 0.34 34.76
N PRO A 5 9.18 0.80 33.68
CA PRO A 5 9.70 1.92 32.88
C PRO A 5 9.49 3.26 33.60
N CYS A 6 10.16 4.30 33.09
CA CYS A 6 9.68 5.66 33.31
C CYS A 6 8.27 5.77 32.70
N LEU A 7 7.35 6.45 33.39
CA LEU A 7 5.93 6.51 33.01
C LEU A 7 5.59 7.82 32.27
N GLY A 8 6.57 8.46 31.64
CA GLY A 8 6.33 9.54 30.70
C GLY A 8 5.72 9.00 29.40
N ILE A 9 4.90 9.79 28.72
CA ILE A 9 4.34 9.43 27.40
C ILE A 9 5.47 9.02 26.44
N GLY A 10 6.54 9.81 26.38
CA GLY A 10 7.68 9.53 25.52
C GLY A 10 8.40 8.22 25.85
N ASP A 11 8.46 7.82 27.12
CA ASP A 11 9.13 6.59 27.56
C ASP A 11 8.32 5.34 27.16
N LEU A 12 6.99 5.40 27.28
CA LEU A 12 6.09 4.32 26.89
C LEU A 12 6.06 4.14 25.36
N LEU A 13 6.13 5.23 24.60
CA LEU A 13 6.26 5.18 23.14
C LEU A 13 7.59 4.54 22.72
N LEU A 14 8.70 4.94 23.36
CA LEU A 14 10.01 4.31 23.13
C LEU A 14 9.99 2.81 23.42
N LEU A 15 9.37 2.40 24.54
CA LEU A 15 9.18 0.99 24.87
C LEU A 15 8.43 0.27 23.74
N LYS A 16 7.35 0.86 23.21
CA LYS A 16 6.57 0.26 22.12
C LYS A 16 7.40 0.13 20.83
N MET A 17 8.08 1.21 20.41
CA MET A 17 8.95 1.20 19.24
C MET A 17 10.04 0.12 19.33
N VAL A 18 10.65 -0.02 20.50
CA VAL A 18 11.67 -1.05 20.77
C VAL A 18 11.07 -2.45 20.71
N THR A 19 9.88 -2.69 21.29
CA THR A 19 9.23 -4.00 21.20
C THR A 19 8.78 -4.39 19.80
N LEU A 20 8.46 -3.42 18.95
CA LEU A 20 8.12 -3.68 17.55
C LEU A 20 9.37 -3.93 16.69
N SER A 21 10.49 -3.29 17.05
CA SER A 21 11.75 -3.40 16.30
C SER A 21 12.58 -4.63 16.71
N ASN A 22 12.23 -5.32 17.79
CA ASN A 22 13.02 -6.42 18.34
C ASN A 22 12.08 -7.57 18.76
N PRO A 23 12.54 -8.83 18.81
CA PRO A 23 11.74 -9.98 19.25
C PRO A 23 11.55 -9.99 20.79
N ILE A 24 11.12 -8.87 21.38
CA ILE A 24 10.93 -8.71 22.82
C ILE A 24 9.47 -9.00 23.15
N LYS A 25 9.22 -10.15 23.78
CA LYS A 25 7.92 -10.46 24.36
C LYS A 25 7.79 -9.81 25.74
N LEU A 26 7.11 -8.67 25.81
CA LEU A 26 6.69 -8.11 27.10
C LEU A 26 5.57 -8.97 27.70
N THR A 27 5.66 -9.22 29.00
CA THR A 27 4.67 -9.98 29.76
C THR A 27 3.96 -9.14 30.81
N LYS A 28 4.65 -8.13 31.36
CA LYS A 28 4.12 -7.24 32.40
C LYS A 28 4.77 -5.87 32.37
N ILE A 29 3.99 -4.81 32.62
CA ILE A 29 4.48 -3.45 32.87
C ILE A 29 4.11 -3.05 34.30
N HIS A 30 5.13 -2.80 35.11
CA HIS A 30 4.98 -2.33 36.48
C HIS A 30 4.97 -0.81 36.54
N MET A 31 3.89 -0.24 37.06
CA MET A 31 3.76 1.21 37.22
C MET A 31 4.24 1.65 38.61
N SER A 32 5.32 2.43 38.65
CA SER A 32 5.88 2.96 39.89
C SER A 32 5.06 4.12 40.47
N THR A 33 4.36 3.88 41.57
CA THR A 33 3.60 4.92 42.30
C THR A 33 4.52 6.01 42.84
N LYS A 34 5.70 5.64 43.33
CA LYS A 34 6.76 6.57 43.77
C LYS A 34 7.22 7.53 42.66
N LEU A 35 7.41 7.05 41.43
CA LEU A 35 7.78 7.92 40.31
C LEU A 35 6.65 8.86 39.94
N ILE A 36 5.41 8.35 39.85
CA ILE A 36 4.27 9.21 39.52
C ILE A 36 4.12 10.31 40.57
N ALA A 37 4.13 9.97 41.86
CA ALA A 37 4.04 10.92 42.96
C ALA A 37 5.18 11.96 42.97
N LYS A 38 6.38 11.56 42.55
CA LYS A 38 7.54 12.46 42.49
C LYS A 38 7.44 13.48 41.34
N TYR A 39 6.89 13.08 40.20
CA TYR A 39 6.93 13.87 38.97
C TYR A 39 5.61 14.57 38.63
N ARG A 40 4.50 14.26 39.33
CA ARG A 40 3.16 14.77 39.00
C ARG A 40 2.48 15.35 40.23
N GLN A 41 1.82 16.49 40.04
CA GLN A 41 1.03 17.14 41.09
C GLN A 41 -0.25 16.35 41.44
N PHE A 42 -0.82 15.61 40.49
CA PHE A 42 -2.04 14.81 40.67
C PHE A 42 -1.81 13.33 40.30
N PRO A 43 -1.22 12.53 41.21
CA PRO A 43 -0.75 11.17 40.90
C PRO A 43 -1.84 10.21 40.44
N ASP A 44 -3.00 10.18 41.10
CA ASP A 44 -4.08 9.22 40.78
C ASP A 44 -4.62 9.43 39.37
N ARG A 45 -4.78 10.70 39.00
CA ARG A 45 -5.28 11.12 37.70
C ARG A 45 -4.32 10.76 36.57
N TYR A 46 -3.03 11.00 36.80
CA TYR A 46 -1.99 10.60 35.86
C TYR A 46 -1.87 9.08 35.77
N THR A 47 -2.06 8.36 36.87
CA THR A 47 -2.08 6.89 36.90
C THR A 47 -3.18 6.35 35.97
N ASN A 48 -4.40 6.89 36.07
CA ASN A 48 -5.51 6.50 35.19
C ASN A 48 -5.20 6.78 33.71
N PHE A 49 -4.60 7.94 33.40
CA PHE A 49 -4.17 8.26 32.03
C PHE A 49 -3.12 7.26 31.52
N VAL A 50 -2.09 6.98 32.33
CA VAL A 50 -1.01 6.05 31.98
C VAL A 50 -1.53 4.62 31.78
N GLN A 51 -2.48 4.16 32.59
CA GLN A 51 -3.13 2.86 32.40
C GLN A 51 -3.82 2.77 31.03
N LYS A 52 -4.61 3.78 30.64
CA LYS A 52 -5.25 3.83 29.33
C LYS A 52 -4.22 3.88 28.19
N LEU A 53 -3.16 4.65 28.36
CA LEU A 53 -2.06 4.72 27.39
C LEU A 53 -1.35 3.37 27.23
N ILE A 54 -1.06 2.66 28.32
CA ILE A 54 -0.46 1.33 28.27
C ILE A 54 -1.41 0.34 27.59
N GLN A 55 -2.71 0.35 27.92
CA GLN A 55 -3.70 -0.51 27.27
C GLN A 55 -3.78 -0.26 25.75
N MET A 56 -3.69 0.99 25.31
CA MET A 56 -3.66 1.33 23.89
C MET A 56 -2.40 0.81 23.19
N LEU A 57 -1.23 0.98 23.82
CA LEU A 57 0.05 0.56 23.23
C LEU A 57 0.26 -0.96 23.32
N PHE A 58 -0.28 -1.60 24.36
CA PHE A 58 -0.04 -2.99 24.73
C PHE A 58 -1.35 -3.65 25.23
N PRO A 59 -2.33 -3.91 24.34
CA PRO A 59 -3.69 -4.34 24.73
C PRO A 59 -3.75 -5.67 25.50
N GLN A 60 -2.70 -6.49 25.43
CA GLN A 60 -2.63 -7.81 26.06
C GLN A 60 -1.65 -7.86 27.24
N ILE A 61 -1.13 -6.72 27.70
CA ILE A 61 -0.14 -6.71 28.77
C ILE A 61 -0.78 -6.73 30.15
N ASP A 62 -0.19 -7.49 31.07
CA ASP A 62 -0.53 -7.38 32.49
C ASP A 62 0.09 -6.11 33.08
N MET A 63 -0.62 -5.47 34.01
CA MET A 63 -0.21 -4.24 34.67
C MET A 63 -0.40 -4.34 36.17
N ASP A 64 0.58 -3.89 36.93
CA ASP A 64 0.45 -3.73 38.38
C ASP A 64 1.01 -2.39 38.85
N LEU A 65 0.61 -2.00 40.07
CA LEU A 65 1.15 -0.84 40.75
C LEU A 65 2.21 -1.33 41.75
N VAL A 66 3.41 -0.78 41.66
CA VAL A 66 4.54 -1.17 42.51
C VAL A 66 5.14 0.03 43.23
N ASP A 67 5.60 -0.20 44.45
CA ASP A 67 6.27 0.81 45.27
C ASP A 67 7.81 0.75 45.15
N ARG A 68 8.32 0.48 43.94
CA ARG A 68 9.75 0.46 43.61
C ARG A 68 10.10 1.51 42.58
N ILE A 69 11.34 1.99 42.64
CA ILE A 69 11.89 2.94 41.67
C ILE A 69 12.25 2.17 40.38
N HIS A 70 12.17 2.86 39.23
CA HIS A 70 12.37 2.31 37.88
C HIS A 70 13.54 1.33 37.76
N THR A 71 13.39 0.37 36.87
CA THR A 71 14.52 -0.39 36.33
C THR A 71 14.95 0.32 35.05
N PRO A 72 16.11 1.00 35.03
CA PRO A 72 16.58 1.65 33.82
C PRO A 72 16.74 0.60 32.73
N ILE A 73 15.97 0.76 31.64
CA ILE A 73 16.19 -0.01 30.43
C ILE A 73 17.24 0.76 29.63
N GLU A 74 18.39 0.14 29.39
CA GLU A 74 19.39 0.70 28.50
C GLU A 74 18.93 0.58 27.05
N TRP A 75 18.07 1.53 26.63
CA TRP A 75 17.51 1.58 25.27
C TRP A 75 18.57 1.57 24.17
N THR A 76 19.77 2.05 24.48
CA THR A 76 20.92 2.09 23.59
C THR A 76 21.37 0.72 23.10
N GLN A 77 21.03 -0.36 23.82
CA GLN A 77 21.39 -1.73 23.46
C GLN A 77 20.47 -2.33 22.38
N TYR A 78 19.26 -1.81 22.20
CA TYR A 78 18.28 -2.34 21.26
C TYR A 78 18.33 -1.58 19.94
N GLN A 79 18.07 -2.25 18.81
CA GLN A 79 17.84 -1.58 17.53
C GLN A 79 16.44 -1.00 17.50
N MET A 80 16.22 0.07 16.75
CA MET A 80 14.90 0.71 16.68
C MET A 80 14.73 1.22 15.27
N ASP A 81 14.37 0.26 14.41
CA ASP A 81 14.22 0.45 12.97
C ASP A 81 12.81 0.93 12.63
N ARG A 82 11.86 0.74 13.56
CA ARG A 82 10.47 1.19 13.43
C ARG A 82 10.13 2.23 14.49
N THR A 83 10.14 3.49 14.08
CA THR A 83 9.72 4.63 14.93
C THR A 83 8.25 5.00 14.73
N TYR A 84 7.70 4.81 13.54
CA TYR A 84 6.28 5.02 13.27
C TYR A 84 5.46 3.78 13.62
N ILE A 85 4.47 3.97 14.49
CA ILE A 85 3.69 2.89 15.11
C ILE A 85 2.17 3.12 15.03
N TYR A 86 1.71 4.18 14.33
CA TYR A 86 0.28 4.50 14.24
C TYR A 86 -0.52 3.31 13.69
N ASP A 87 -0.03 2.66 12.63
CA ASP A 87 -0.73 1.52 12.01
C ASP A 87 -0.75 0.26 12.90
N ASP A 88 0.15 0.18 13.89
CA ASP A 88 0.19 -0.93 14.86
C ASP A 88 -0.76 -0.72 16.05
N ILE A 89 -1.34 0.47 16.17
CA ILE A 89 -2.31 0.79 17.19
C ILE A 89 -3.67 0.99 16.52
N HIS A 90 -4.67 0.23 16.93
CA HIS A 90 -6.02 0.28 16.35
C HIS A 90 -6.78 1.54 16.80
N LEU A 91 -6.28 2.72 16.44
CA LEU A 91 -6.97 3.98 16.67
C LEU A 91 -8.17 4.06 15.71
N ILE A 92 -9.35 4.32 16.26
CA ILE A 92 -10.55 4.53 15.46
C ILE A 92 -10.36 5.84 14.67
N PRO A 93 -10.36 5.81 13.33
CA PRO A 93 -10.25 7.02 12.54
C PRO A 93 -11.44 7.93 12.86
N ARG A 94 -11.16 9.19 13.19
CA ARG A 94 -12.16 10.25 13.13
C ARG A 94 -12.11 10.85 11.72
N PRO A 95 -13.15 11.53 11.23
CA PRO A 95 -13.05 12.34 10.02
C PRO A 95 -12.53 13.76 10.37
N ILE A 96 -11.49 14.20 9.68
CA ILE A 96 -10.99 15.58 9.67
C ILE A 96 -11.38 16.15 8.31
N VAL A 97 -11.93 17.36 8.33
CA VAL A 97 -12.33 18.10 7.12
C VAL A 97 -11.15 18.88 6.52
N MET A 98 -10.00 18.94 7.19
CA MET A 98 -8.85 19.77 6.84
C MET A 98 -7.58 18.93 6.65
N SER A 99 -7.15 18.70 5.43
CA SER A 99 -5.96 17.88 5.13
C SER A 99 -4.65 18.67 4.95
N ASP A 100 -4.67 20.00 5.10
CA ASP A 100 -3.52 20.86 4.76
C ASP A 100 -3.12 21.81 5.91
N TYR A 101 -2.43 21.24 6.91
CA TYR A 101 -1.97 22.00 8.07
C TYR A 101 -0.63 21.51 8.63
N LEU A 102 0.07 22.40 9.34
CA LEU A 102 1.31 22.14 10.06
C LEU A 102 1.00 22.07 11.56
N VAL A 103 1.66 21.19 12.32
CA VAL A 103 1.58 21.15 13.79
C VAL A 103 2.88 21.65 14.38
N PHE A 104 2.82 22.69 15.21
CA PHE A 104 3.96 23.23 15.96
C PHE A 104 3.79 22.89 17.43
N HIS A 105 4.72 22.09 17.96
CA HIS A 105 4.73 21.73 19.37
C HIS A 105 5.38 22.81 20.22
N THR A 106 4.74 23.23 21.31
CA THR A 106 5.25 24.36 22.12
C THR A 106 6.31 23.97 23.14
N LYS A 107 6.37 22.71 23.60
CA LYS A 107 7.28 22.27 24.66
C LYS A 107 8.70 22.02 24.12
N VAL A 108 9.70 22.55 24.81
CA VAL A 108 11.13 22.35 24.52
C VAL A 108 11.85 21.69 25.68
N ARG A 109 12.70 20.71 25.39
CA ARG A 109 13.67 20.14 26.34
C ARG A 109 15.04 20.00 25.68
N MET A 110 16.00 20.79 26.16
CA MET A 110 17.40 20.77 25.72
C MET A 110 18.37 20.30 26.82
N GLU A 111 17.83 19.81 27.94
CA GLU A 111 18.58 19.33 29.11
C GLU A 111 19.64 20.34 29.58
N ARG A 112 20.90 19.91 29.74
CA ARG A 112 22.03 20.74 30.17
C ARG A 112 22.40 21.87 29.20
N ARG A 113 21.72 21.97 28.05
CA ARG A 113 22.01 22.96 27.00
C ARG A 113 20.97 24.07 26.92
N MET A 114 20.04 24.13 27.87
CA MET A 114 18.97 25.14 27.86
C MET A 114 19.52 26.58 27.81
N ASP A 115 20.61 26.88 28.53
CA ASP A 115 21.23 28.22 28.49
C ASP A 115 21.78 28.59 27.11
N ARG A 116 22.41 27.63 26.41
CA ARG A 116 22.88 27.81 25.02
C ARG A 116 21.69 28.02 24.09
N PHE A 117 20.66 27.17 24.21
CA PHE A 117 19.45 27.28 23.41
C PHE A 117 18.82 28.67 23.55
N ILE A 118 18.62 29.15 24.78
CA ILE A 118 18.03 30.46 25.07
C ILE A 118 18.88 31.60 24.49
N SER A 119 20.21 31.51 24.61
CA SER A 119 21.11 32.60 24.20
C SER A 119 21.44 32.62 22.70
N GLN A 120 21.41 31.48 22.02
CA GLN A 120 21.88 31.36 20.63
C GLN A 120 20.77 30.96 19.66
N ASP A 121 19.98 29.94 19.99
CA ASP A 121 19.07 29.31 19.03
C ASP A 121 17.66 29.93 19.10
N LEU A 122 17.19 30.29 20.29
CA LEU A 122 15.89 30.91 20.51
C LEU A 122 15.73 32.24 19.74
N PRO A 123 16.72 33.16 19.69
CA PRO A 123 16.61 34.37 18.86
C PRO A 123 16.38 34.07 17.38
N VAL A 124 17.01 33.02 16.84
CA VAL A 124 16.80 32.59 15.45
C VAL A 124 15.39 32.06 15.24
N LEU A 125 14.88 31.26 16.19
CA LEU A 125 13.50 30.77 16.15
C LEU A 125 12.48 31.91 16.28
N GLN A 126 12.72 32.89 17.15
CA GLN A 126 11.86 34.08 17.29
C GLN A 126 11.80 34.90 16.01
N GLU A 127 12.94 35.09 15.33
CA GLU A 127 12.98 35.74 14.01
C GLU A 127 12.20 34.94 12.97
N PHE A 128 12.39 33.61 12.96
CA PHE A 128 11.64 32.71 12.10
C PHE A 128 10.14 32.81 12.35
N PHE A 129 9.65 32.74 13.60
CA PHE A 129 8.22 32.81 13.91
C PHE A 129 7.58 34.14 13.49
N ARG A 130 8.35 35.23 13.47
CA ARG A 130 7.88 36.55 13.00
C ARG A 130 7.79 36.65 11.48
N THR A 131 8.71 35.99 10.78
CA THR A 131 8.86 36.14 9.32
C THR A 131 8.25 35.00 8.52
N PHE A 132 7.98 33.87 9.16
CA PHE A 132 7.47 32.66 8.51
C PHE A 132 6.05 32.85 7.97
N ARG A 133 5.87 32.47 6.71
CA ARG A 133 4.61 32.53 5.97
C ARG A 133 4.36 31.22 5.27
N THR A 134 3.12 30.75 5.32
CA THR A 134 2.65 29.56 4.61
C THR A 134 1.19 29.75 4.21
N ASP A 135 0.79 29.05 3.16
CA ASP A 135 -0.61 28.90 2.75
C ASP A 135 -1.38 27.89 3.62
N LYS A 136 -0.66 27.11 4.44
CA LYS A 136 -1.22 26.06 5.29
C LYS A 136 -1.72 26.61 6.60
N THR A 137 -2.73 25.95 7.17
CA THR A 137 -3.14 26.25 8.54
C THR A 137 -2.04 25.82 9.52
N ILE A 138 -1.74 26.62 10.52
CA ILE A 138 -0.80 26.25 11.59
C ILE A 138 -1.60 25.87 12.84
N ILE A 139 -1.37 24.68 13.37
CA ILE A 139 -1.90 24.21 14.64
C ILE A 139 -0.81 24.39 15.71
N LEU A 140 -1.05 25.25 16.70
CA LEU A 140 -0.20 25.29 17.89
C LEU A 140 -0.68 24.23 18.88
N MET A 141 0.20 23.32 19.29
CA MET A 141 -0.15 22.18 20.15
C MET A 141 0.83 22.05 21.32
N GLY A 142 0.32 21.77 22.52
CA GLY A 142 1.14 21.60 23.70
C GLY A 142 0.63 22.40 24.90
N GLU A 143 1.56 22.80 25.77
CA GLU A 143 1.29 23.63 26.95
C GLU A 143 1.72 25.08 26.71
N LYS A 144 0.91 26.04 27.16
CA LYS A 144 1.26 27.47 27.13
C LYS A 144 2.32 27.80 28.18
N VAL A 145 2.21 27.17 29.35
CA VAL A 145 3.16 27.27 30.44
C VAL A 145 3.53 25.88 30.93
N VAL A 146 4.84 25.62 31.05
CA VAL A 146 5.31 24.36 31.66
C VAL A 146 5.16 24.45 33.17
N GLU A 147 4.44 23.48 33.73
CA GLU A 147 4.23 23.32 35.17
C GLU A 147 5.55 23.40 35.97
N ASP A 148 5.55 24.09 37.12
CA ASP A 148 6.69 24.12 38.03
C ASP A 148 6.87 22.81 38.84
N CYS A 149 7.12 21.71 38.14
CA CYS A 149 7.32 20.39 38.73
C CYS A 149 8.81 20.00 38.79
N TYR A 150 9.10 18.87 39.45
CA TYR A 150 10.46 18.31 39.52
C TYR A 150 11.05 18.06 38.11
N GLU A 151 10.22 17.60 37.16
CA GLU A 151 10.64 17.36 35.78
C GLU A 151 11.20 18.64 35.13
N LYS A 152 10.46 19.75 35.23
CA LYS A 152 10.87 21.04 34.68
C LYS A 152 12.20 21.50 35.27
N LYS A 153 12.36 21.40 36.59
CA LYS A 153 13.55 21.85 37.31
C LYS A 153 14.79 21.04 36.94
N VAL A 154 14.64 19.72 36.80
CA VAL A 154 15.78 18.82 36.51
C VAL A 154 16.12 18.79 35.03
N LEU A 155 15.12 18.85 34.14
CA LEU A 155 15.30 18.68 32.70
C LEU A 155 15.36 20.01 31.93
N GLY A 156 15.19 21.14 32.62
CA GLY A 156 15.26 22.47 32.04
C GLY A 156 14.24 22.66 30.93
N ILE A 157 12.96 22.45 31.22
CA ILE A 157 11.89 22.47 30.21
C ILE A 157 11.25 23.86 30.14
N ILE A 158 11.04 24.38 28.93
CA ILE A 158 10.31 25.63 28.70
C ILE A 158 9.21 25.45 27.63
N SER A 159 8.32 26.44 27.52
CA SER A 159 7.34 26.52 26.43
C SER A 159 7.69 27.70 25.51
N LEU A 160 7.63 27.47 24.20
CA LEU A 160 7.76 28.47 23.14
C LEU A 160 6.42 29.11 22.76
N TYR A 161 5.33 28.84 23.49
CA TYR A 161 4.01 29.34 23.12
C TYR A 161 3.96 30.87 22.95
N ALA A 162 4.63 31.61 23.85
CA ALA A 162 4.73 33.07 23.76
C ALA A 162 5.54 33.49 22.53
N ASP A 163 6.66 32.82 22.27
CA ASP A 163 7.55 33.07 21.12
C ASP A 163 6.87 32.78 19.77
N MET A 164 5.87 31.88 19.76
CA MET A 164 5.12 31.48 18.57
C MET A 164 3.91 32.38 18.27
N GLN A 165 3.51 33.30 19.16
CA GLN A 165 2.37 34.20 18.90
C GLN A 165 2.50 35.04 17.62
N PRO A 166 3.69 35.53 17.24
CA PRO A 166 3.87 36.26 15.97
C PRO A 166 3.44 35.49 14.72
N LEU A 167 3.39 34.15 14.76
CA LEU A 167 2.89 33.36 13.62
C LEU A 167 1.46 33.75 13.21
N ARG A 168 0.63 34.23 14.15
CA ARG A 168 -0.75 34.66 13.91
C ARG A 168 -0.85 35.93 13.06
N GLU A 169 0.20 36.73 13.00
CA GLU A 169 0.18 38.01 12.29
C GLU A 169 0.08 37.82 10.78
N HIS A 170 0.54 36.67 10.26
CA HIS A 170 0.68 36.43 8.82
C HIS A 170 0.17 35.06 8.36
N ASN A 171 -0.32 34.21 9.26
CA ASN A 171 -0.78 32.86 8.94
C ASN A 171 -2.15 32.59 9.58
N HIS A 172 -2.90 31.64 9.01
CA HIS A 172 -4.09 31.11 9.67
C HIS A 172 -3.66 30.14 10.78
N VAL A 173 -3.87 30.53 12.05
CA VAL A 173 -3.43 29.76 13.20
C VAL A 173 -4.62 29.27 14.04
N ILE A 174 -4.72 27.96 14.25
CA ILE A 174 -5.61 27.34 15.23
C ILE A 174 -4.79 27.02 16.47
N ASP A 175 -5.25 27.50 17.61
CA ASP A 175 -4.59 27.27 18.89
C ASP A 175 -5.27 26.13 19.65
N ARG A 176 -4.55 25.01 19.74
CA ARG A 176 -4.95 23.79 20.46
C ARG A 176 -4.15 23.63 21.76
N THR A 177 -3.42 24.66 22.19
CA THR A 177 -2.63 24.58 23.41
C THR A 177 -3.52 24.60 24.66
N LYS A 178 -3.05 23.94 25.72
CA LYS A 178 -3.64 23.95 27.06
C LYS A 178 -2.82 24.86 27.95
N GLU A 179 -3.41 25.48 28.97
CA GLU A 179 -2.65 26.32 29.91
C GLU A 179 -1.49 25.54 30.54
N VAL A 180 -1.77 24.33 31.03
CA VAL A 180 -0.81 23.36 31.56
C VAL A 180 -1.27 21.95 31.18
N LEU A 181 -0.38 21.09 30.67
CA LEU A 181 -0.74 19.73 30.24
C LEU A 181 -0.71 18.68 31.36
N TYR A 182 0.40 18.60 32.10
CA TYR A 182 0.71 17.43 32.94
C TYR A 182 -0.09 17.33 34.24
N SER A 183 -0.40 18.47 34.86
CA SER A 183 -1.22 18.53 36.07
C SER A 183 -2.63 19.07 35.84
N GLY A 184 -2.86 19.77 34.73
CA GLY A 184 -4.15 20.39 34.42
C GLY A 184 -5.24 19.37 34.09
N ASN A 185 -5.03 18.52 33.08
CA ASN A 185 -5.89 17.39 32.72
C ASN A 185 -5.31 16.71 31.45
N PRO A 186 -4.50 15.63 31.50
CA PRO A 186 -4.34 14.80 30.32
C PRO A 186 -5.61 13.98 30.20
N ASP A 187 -6.68 14.65 29.75
CA ASP A 187 -7.87 13.95 29.34
C ASP A 187 -7.46 13.01 28.21
N TYR A 188 -7.80 11.74 28.38
CA TYR A 188 -7.33 10.72 27.45
C TYR A 188 -7.96 10.92 26.07
N ASP A 189 -9.18 11.45 25.99
CA ASP A 189 -9.85 11.70 24.71
C ASP A 189 -9.28 12.94 24.02
N ASP A 190 -8.88 13.98 24.78
CA ASP A 190 -8.07 15.09 24.28
C ASP A 190 -6.74 14.58 23.70
N PHE A 191 -6.06 13.68 24.42
CA PHE A 191 -4.82 13.08 23.94
C PHE A 191 -5.02 12.30 22.63
N LEU A 192 -6.08 11.48 22.54
CA LEU A 192 -6.43 10.80 21.30
C LEU A 192 -6.75 11.78 20.17
N SER A 193 -7.43 12.89 20.49
CA SER A 193 -7.67 13.97 19.52
C SER A 193 -6.36 14.57 19.02
N ASP A 194 -5.38 14.79 19.90
CA ASP A 194 -4.09 15.36 19.53
C ASP A 194 -3.26 14.36 18.69
N LEU A 195 -3.29 13.07 18.99
CA LEU A 195 -2.68 12.03 18.14
C LEU A 195 -3.22 12.06 16.72
N TYR A 196 -4.53 12.27 16.61
CA TYR A 196 -5.22 12.33 15.34
C TYR A 196 -4.83 13.57 14.52
N TRP A 197 -4.66 14.74 15.17
CA TRP A 197 -4.08 15.93 14.55
C TRP A 197 -2.62 15.72 14.13
N ILE A 198 -1.81 15.09 14.97
CA ILE A 198 -0.40 14.78 14.67
C ILE A 198 -0.30 13.87 13.44
N HIS A 199 -1.13 12.84 13.36
CA HIS A 199 -1.09 11.85 12.28
C HIS A 199 -1.39 12.45 10.91
N HIS A 200 -2.40 13.31 10.81
CA HIS A 200 -2.85 13.89 9.54
C HIS A 200 -2.14 15.20 9.17
N ALA A 201 -1.21 15.70 9.99
CA ALA A 201 -0.52 16.94 9.69
C ALA A 201 0.39 16.75 8.46
N HIS A 202 0.41 17.76 7.59
CA HIS A 202 1.40 17.85 6.50
C HIS A 202 2.83 17.91 7.03
N LEU A 203 3.03 18.47 8.22
CA LEU A 203 4.31 18.45 8.90
C LEU A 203 4.13 18.63 10.41
N ASN A 204 4.82 17.80 11.20
CA ASN A 204 4.97 18.02 12.63
C ASN A 204 6.33 18.64 12.96
N VAL A 205 6.33 19.78 13.64
CA VAL A 205 7.51 20.55 14.02
C VAL A 205 7.68 20.45 15.54
N SER A 206 8.75 19.76 15.95
CA SER A 206 9.09 19.50 17.36
C SER A 206 10.40 20.17 17.74
N PHE A 207 10.53 20.55 19.01
CA PHE A 207 11.68 21.26 19.55
C PHE A 207 12.21 20.54 20.80
N GLY A 208 13.51 20.28 20.82
CA GLY A 208 14.16 19.45 21.82
C GLY A 208 13.80 17.97 21.74
N ILE A 209 14.06 17.26 22.84
CA ILE A 209 13.80 15.82 22.99
C ILE A 209 12.60 15.55 23.92
N GLY A 210 12.10 14.31 23.92
CA GLY A 210 11.09 13.85 24.87
C GLY A 210 9.71 13.67 24.25
N GLY A 211 8.66 13.97 25.03
CA GLY A 211 7.26 13.64 24.69
C GLY A 211 6.82 14.11 23.30
N PRO A 212 6.88 15.41 22.97
CA PRO A 212 6.45 15.91 21.66
C PRO A 212 7.18 15.25 20.50
N LEU A 213 8.52 15.15 20.59
CA LEU A 213 9.30 14.51 19.54
C LEU A 213 8.93 13.02 19.36
N ASN A 214 8.80 12.29 20.47
CA ASN A 214 8.43 10.87 20.42
C ASN A 214 7.01 10.67 19.89
N LEU A 215 6.07 11.58 20.22
CA LEU A 215 4.71 11.58 19.67
C LEU A 215 4.73 11.81 18.16
N SER A 216 5.46 12.84 17.69
CA SER A 216 5.59 13.10 16.26
C SER A 216 6.19 11.90 15.54
N GLN A 217 7.27 11.29 16.06
CA GLN A 217 7.91 10.13 15.42
C GLN A 217 7.01 8.89 15.42
N ALA A 218 6.26 8.66 16.50
CA ALA A 218 5.33 7.55 16.65
C ALA A 218 4.15 7.64 15.68
N PHE A 219 3.61 8.84 15.48
CA PHE A 219 2.29 9.00 14.90
C PHE A 219 2.26 9.79 13.59
N SER A 220 3.35 10.44 13.19
CA SER A 220 3.44 11.16 11.91
C SER A 220 4.42 10.53 10.93
N CYS A 221 4.07 10.57 9.65
CA CYS A 221 4.96 10.22 8.54
C CYS A 221 5.98 11.34 8.21
N LYS A 222 5.66 12.60 8.55
CA LYS A 222 6.49 13.79 8.30
C LYS A 222 6.77 14.54 9.60
N VAL A 223 8.03 14.51 10.03
CA VAL A 223 8.48 15.14 11.27
C VAL A 223 9.75 15.90 11.00
N LEU A 224 9.81 17.14 11.48
CA LEU A 224 11.04 17.88 11.68
C LEU A 224 11.24 18.13 13.17
N GLY A 225 12.35 17.65 13.72
CA GLY A 225 12.73 17.84 15.11
C GLY A 225 14.01 18.65 15.23
N TYR A 226 13.96 19.81 15.87
CA TYR A 226 15.18 20.52 16.25
C TYR A 226 15.67 20.02 17.59
N VAL A 227 16.81 19.34 17.62
CA VAL A 227 17.34 18.71 18.84
C VAL A 227 18.60 19.38 19.38
N GLY A 228 19.12 20.39 18.66
CA GLY A 228 20.43 20.97 18.91
C GLY A 228 21.55 19.94 18.72
N GLU A 229 22.79 20.33 19.00
CA GLU A 229 23.88 19.36 19.07
C GLU A 229 23.60 18.35 20.22
N LEU A 230 23.39 17.07 19.94
CA LEU A 230 23.25 16.03 20.98
C LEU A 230 24.44 15.08 20.93
N ARG A 231 25.46 15.33 21.76
CA ARG A 231 26.60 14.39 21.88
C ARG A 231 26.18 13.07 22.52
N ASP A 232 25.31 13.13 23.52
CA ASP A 232 24.95 11.97 24.36
C ASP A 232 23.79 11.14 23.76
N TYR A 233 23.10 11.67 22.74
CA TYR A 233 21.98 11.00 22.07
C TYR A 233 22.23 10.78 20.58
N ARG A 234 23.48 10.51 20.19
CA ARG A 234 23.79 10.15 18.80
C ARG A 234 22.91 9.02 18.27
N TRP A 235 22.51 8.09 19.15
CA TRP A 235 21.60 7.00 18.82
C TRP A 235 20.19 7.46 18.42
N LEU A 236 19.71 8.61 18.92
CA LEU A 236 18.46 9.22 18.44
C LEU A 236 18.64 9.74 17.02
N THR A 237 19.72 10.49 16.78
CA THR A 237 19.98 11.13 15.48
C THR A 237 20.23 10.16 14.34
N THR A 238 20.64 8.92 14.61
CA THR A 238 20.79 7.88 13.58
C THR A 238 19.52 7.10 13.31
N ARG A 239 18.48 7.21 14.14
CA ARG A 239 17.27 6.38 14.08
C ARG A 239 15.98 7.16 13.88
N TYR A 240 15.94 8.40 14.34
CA TYR A 240 14.79 9.29 14.16
C TYR A 240 14.89 10.03 12.84
N ARG A 241 13.75 10.24 12.19
CA ARG A 241 13.66 10.93 10.91
C ARG A 241 13.60 12.44 11.12
N GLY A 242 14.16 13.21 10.18
CA GLY A 242 14.05 14.67 10.15
C GLY A 242 14.61 15.40 11.37
N LEU A 243 15.67 14.87 12.00
CA LEU A 243 16.32 15.56 13.12
C LEU A 243 17.39 16.55 12.63
N HIS A 244 17.37 17.75 13.20
CA HIS A 244 18.31 18.82 12.92
C HIS A 244 19.06 19.23 14.17
N GLN A 245 20.39 19.35 14.06
CA GLN A 245 21.26 19.85 15.12
C GLN A 245 21.51 21.36 15.01
N GLU A 246 21.43 21.91 13.79
CA GLU A 246 21.66 23.32 13.48
C GLU A 246 20.33 24.03 13.25
N VAL A 247 20.07 25.10 14.02
CA VAL A 247 18.78 25.81 13.98
C VAL A 247 18.51 26.46 12.63
N HIS A 248 19.55 26.98 11.96
CA HIS A 248 19.43 27.59 10.63
C HIS A 248 19.01 26.59 9.55
N HIS A 249 19.56 25.37 9.60
CA HIS A 249 19.15 24.29 8.69
C HIS A 249 17.72 23.83 8.98
N PHE A 250 17.36 23.76 10.27
CA PHE A 250 16.02 23.41 10.70
C PHE A 250 14.96 24.38 10.17
N VAL A 251 15.14 25.69 10.39
CA VAL A 251 14.17 26.70 9.92
C VAL A 251 14.07 26.75 8.40
N LYS A 252 15.19 26.63 7.68
CA LYS A 252 15.21 26.53 6.22
C LYS A 252 14.41 25.32 5.74
N HIS A 253 14.54 24.18 6.42
CA HIS A 253 13.83 22.97 6.05
C HIS A 253 12.32 23.07 6.34
N ILE A 254 11.91 23.72 7.44
CA ILE A 254 10.48 24.01 7.67
C ILE A 254 9.92 24.86 6.54
N GLN A 255 10.64 25.92 6.11
CA GLN A 255 10.21 26.78 5.00
C GLN A 255 10.01 25.99 3.70
N GLN A 256 10.93 25.07 3.40
CA GLN A 256 10.86 24.21 2.21
C GLN A 256 9.70 23.22 2.25
N LEU A 257 9.41 22.63 3.41
CA LEU A 257 8.32 21.64 3.52
C LEU A 257 6.95 22.29 3.70
N ALA A 258 6.90 23.51 4.24
CA ALA A 258 5.66 24.26 4.41
C ALA A 258 5.19 24.96 3.14
N SER A 259 6.07 25.16 2.14
CA SER A 259 5.67 25.72 0.86
C SER A 259 4.65 24.81 0.15
N SER A 260 3.93 25.38 -0.83
CA SER A 260 3.14 24.59 -1.77
C SER A 260 3.98 23.45 -2.33
N MET A 261 3.37 22.28 -2.50
CA MET A 261 4.08 21.16 -3.10
C MET A 261 4.44 21.50 -4.54
N GLU A 262 5.69 21.26 -4.92
CA GLU A 262 6.10 21.28 -6.32
C GLU A 262 5.31 20.20 -7.06
N GLU A 263 4.65 20.56 -8.16
CA GLU A 263 3.85 19.59 -8.92
C GLU A 263 4.72 18.43 -9.40
N LEU A 264 5.95 18.73 -9.82
CA LEU A 264 6.90 17.77 -10.34
C LEU A 264 8.34 18.19 -9.99
N VAL A 265 9.15 17.22 -9.57
CA VAL A 265 10.62 17.34 -9.57
C VAL A 265 11.19 16.28 -10.51
N ILE A 266 12.12 16.66 -11.37
CA ILE A 266 12.80 15.77 -12.31
C ILE A 266 14.19 15.42 -11.77
N LEU A 267 14.44 14.14 -11.53
CA LEU A 267 15.72 13.56 -11.14
C LEU A 267 16.43 13.04 -12.40
N VAL A 268 17.54 13.66 -12.76
CA VAL A 268 18.41 13.23 -13.87
C VAL A 268 19.63 12.51 -13.31
N ILE A 269 19.85 11.26 -13.71
CA ILE A 269 21.03 10.48 -13.30
C ILE A 269 22.20 10.80 -14.25
N GLY A 270 23.29 11.33 -13.70
CA GLY A 270 24.48 11.75 -14.44
C GLY A 270 25.74 10.93 -14.13
N CYS A 271 26.59 10.75 -15.15
CA CYS A 271 27.92 10.13 -15.05
C CYS A 271 28.99 11.07 -15.63
N VAL A 272 29.19 12.21 -14.96
CA VAL A 272 29.98 13.35 -15.45
C VAL A 272 31.48 13.11 -15.61
N THR A 273 31.99 11.99 -15.11
CA THR A 273 33.38 11.56 -15.39
C THR A 273 33.62 11.19 -16.85
N LEU A 274 32.55 10.85 -17.58
CA LEU A 274 32.62 10.62 -19.02
C LEU A 274 32.20 11.91 -19.74
N PRO A 275 33.06 12.52 -20.56
CA PRO A 275 32.78 13.80 -21.22
C PRO A 275 31.44 13.85 -21.96
N LYS A 276 31.10 12.74 -22.64
CA LYS A 276 29.82 12.57 -23.34
C LYS A 276 28.62 12.88 -22.44
N TYR A 277 28.57 12.36 -21.21
CA TYR A 277 27.43 12.56 -20.31
C TYR A 277 27.38 13.97 -19.72
N ARG A 278 28.52 14.63 -19.57
CA ARG A 278 28.57 16.05 -19.21
C ARG A 278 27.97 16.93 -20.30
N GLU A 279 28.26 16.65 -21.57
CA GLU A 279 27.64 17.36 -22.70
C GLU A 279 26.12 17.19 -22.74
N TYR A 280 25.61 16.00 -22.37
CA TYR A 280 24.17 15.78 -22.23
C TYR A 280 23.54 16.64 -21.14
N LEU A 281 24.19 16.81 -19.98
CA LEU A 281 23.66 17.70 -18.94
C LEU A 281 23.57 19.14 -19.43
N HIS A 282 24.62 19.65 -20.09
CA HIS A 282 24.56 20.97 -20.73
C HIS A 282 23.47 21.07 -21.79
N LYS A 283 23.23 19.99 -22.55
CA LYS A 283 22.16 19.95 -23.56
C LYS A 283 20.77 19.96 -22.95
N ILE A 284 20.55 19.25 -21.84
CA ILE A 284 19.31 19.33 -21.05
C ILE A 284 19.07 20.78 -20.63
N GLU A 285 20.07 21.42 -20.04
CA GLU A 285 20.00 22.80 -19.57
C GLU A 285 19.71 23.81 -20.69
N ALA A 286 20.23 23.56 -21.89
CA ALA A 286 20.02 24.40 -23.08
C ALA A 286 18.70 24.10 -23.82
N THR A 287 17.96 23.04 -23.46
CA THR A 287 16.72 22.63 -24.14
C THR A 287 15.58 22.48 -23.14
N TRP A 288 15.09 21.26 -22.90
CA TRP A 288 13.89 21.03 -22.07
C TRP A 288 14.08 21.38 -20.60
N GLY A 289 15.32 21.39 -20.08
CA GLY A 289 15.61 21.82 -18.70
C GLY A 289 15.35 23.32 -18.49
N HIS A 290 15.58 24.14 -19.51
CA HIS A 290 15.19 25.56 -19.47
C HIS A 290 13.67 25.71 -19.40
N ARG A 291 12.94 24.98 -20.26
CA ARG A 291 11.47 24.96 -20.27
C ARG A 291 10.89 24.49 -18.94
N ALA A 292 11.49 23.49 -18.31
CA ALA A 292 11.07 23.02 -16.99
C ALA A 292 11.07 24.16 -15.96
N ARG A 293 12.14 24.96 -15.92
CA ARG A 293 12.23 26.10 -15.00
C ARG A 293 11.21 27.19 -15.27
N GLU A 294 10.92 27.48 -16.53
CA GLU A 294 9.84 28.43 -16.89
C GLU A 294 8.48 28.00 -16.33
N LEU A 295 8.25 26.67 -16.25
CA LEU A 295 7.05 26.07 -15.72
C LEU A 295 7.10 25.82 -14.20
N GLY A 296 8.15 26.27 -13.51
CA GLY A 296 8.36 26.04 -12.08
C GLY A 296 8.78 24.61 -11.71
N VAL A 297 9.11 23.75 -12.68
CA VAL A 297 9.56 22.38 -12.44
C VAL A 297 11.06 22.38 -12.13
N LYS A 298 11.43 21.79 -11.00
CA LYS A 298 12.84 21.64 -10.62
C LYS A 298 13.47 20.47 -11.37
N VAL A 299 14.66 20.69 -11.91
CA VAL A 299 15.49 19.66 -12.54
C VAL A 299 16.74 19.51 -11.71
N LEU A 300 16.98 18.32 -11.17
CA LEU A 300 18.10 18.00 -10.29
C LEU A 300 18.95 16.91 -10.90
N HIS A 301 20.22 17.20 -11.11
CA HIS A 301 21.22 16.29 -11.65
C HIS A 301 21.93 15.58 -10.51
N MET A 302 21.66 14.29 -10.34
CA MET A 302 22.27 13.45 -9.31
C MET A 302 23.60 12.90 -9.82
N LEU A 303 24.68 13.37 -9.20
CA LEU A 303 26.07 13.08 -9.57
C LEU A 303 26.75 12.25 -8.48
N GLY A 304 27.89 11.65 -8.82
CA GLY A 304 28.73 10.98 -7.82
C GLY A 304 29.43 11.97 -6.91
N GLU A 305 30.26 11.47 -6.00
CA GLU A 305 30.82 12.30 -4.92
C GLU A 305 31.89 13.31 -5.36
N GLN A 306 32.47 13.17 -6.56
CA GLN A 306 33.56 14.03 -6.99
C GLN A 306 33.00 15.28 -7.66
N PRO A 307 33.24 16.49 -7.09
CA PRO A 307 32.84 17.73 -7.72
C PRO A 307 33.45 17.89 -9.11
N THR A 308 32.68 18.44 -10.04
CA THR A 308 33.16 18.83 -11.36
C THR A 308 33.09 20.35 -11.50
N ASP A 309 33.35 20.86 -12.70
CA ASP A 309 33.12 22.26 -13.05
C ASP A 309 31.64 22.64 -13.16
N LEU A 310 30.71 21.67 -13.10
CA LEU A 310 29.29 21.95 -13.02
C LEU A 310 28.95 22.58 -11.67
N GLN A 311 28.48 23.83 -11.71
CA GLN A 311 28.13 24.66 -10.55
C GLN A 311 26.64 25.01 -10.56
N GLY A 312 26.04 25.11 -9.37
CA GLY A 312 24.64 25.50 -9.17
C GLY A 312 23.87 24.52 -8.30
N GLU A 313 22.75 24.98 -7.74
CA GLU A 313 21.92 24.18 -6.82
C GLU A 313 21.26 22.97 -7.49
N GLN A 314 21.17 22.97 -8.83
CA GLN A 314 20.66 21.86 -9.61
C GLN A 314 21.62 20.66 -9.70
N TYR A 315 22.91 20.82 -9.38
CA TYR A 315 23.90 19.75 -9.45
C TYR A 315 24.17 19.19 -8.05
N VAL A 316 23.63 18.01 -7.76
CA VAL A 316 23.69 17.38 -6.44
C VAL A 316 24.76 16.29 -6.44
N TYR A 317 25.86 16.52 -5.71
CA TYR A 317 26.94 15.56 -5.56
C TYR A 317 26.69 14.67 -4.33
N LEU A 318 26.43 13.38 -4.58
CA LEU A 318 26.07 12.43 -3.54
C LEU A 318 27.32 11.85 -2.86
N LYS A 319 27.49 12.09 -1.56
CA LYS A 319 28.65 11.64 -0.78
C LYS A 319 28.73 10.10 -0.74
N GLY A 320 29.92 9.54 -0.98
CA GLY A 320 30.15 8.09 -0.96
C GLY A 320 29.58 7.33 -2.15
N VAL A 321 29.10 8.04 -3.17
CA VAL A 321 28.57 7.44 -4.40
C VAL A 321 29.59 7.56 -5.51
N GLY A 322 29.82 6.45 -6.22
CA GLY A 322 30.72 6.40 -7.37
C GLY A 322 30.34 7.39 -8.47
N ASN A 323 31.31 7.73 -9.31
CA ASN A 323 31.11 8.64 -10.43
C ASN A 323 30.91 7.93 -11.77
N ASP A 324 30.73 6.62 -11.74
CA ASP A 324 30.64 5.73 -12.89
C ASP A 324 29.19 5.37 -13.24
N TYR A 325 29.02 4.49 -14.23
CA TYR A 325 27.72 3.96 -14.62
C TYR A 325 27.17 2.94 -13.62
N ILE A 326 28.04 2.17 -12.94
CA ILE A 326 27.64 1.11 -12.00
C ILE A 326 26.91 1.72 -10.78
N SER A 327 27.30 2.92 -10.37
CA SER A 327 26.68 3.70 -9.31
C SER A 327 25.31 4.33 -9.68
N ALA A 328 24.77 4.09 -10.88
CA ALA A 328 23.47 4.63 -11.28
C ALA A 328 22.34 4.26 -10.31
N SER A 329 22.30 3.00 -9.83
CA SER A 329 21.31 2.56 -8.83
C SER A 329 21.42 3.33 -7.51
N HIS A 330 22.65 3.62 -7.06
CA HIS A 330 22.87 4.44 -5.86
C HIS A 330 22.44 5.88 -6.06
N LYS A 331 22.74 6.48 -7.22
CA LYS A 331 22.31 7.85 -7.56
C LYS A 331 20.79 7.95 -7.64
N GLN A 332 20.13 6.93 -8.18
CA GLN A 332 18.67 6.84 -8.21
C GLN A 332 18.09 6.80 -6.79
N ALA A 333 18.49 5.83 -5.97
CA ALA A 333 17.92 5.62 -4.64
C ALA A 333 18.21 6.81 -3.71
N LEU A 334 19.46 7.27 -3.66
CA LEU A 334 19.84 8.40 -2.80
C LEU A 334 19.37 9.74 -3.36
N GLY A 335 19.18 9.87 -4.68
CA GLY A 335 18.57 11.03 -5.30
C GLY A 335 17.08 11.15 -4.98
N LEU A 336 16.33 10.03 -4.99
CA LEU A 336 14.93 9.99 -4.52
C LEU A 336 14.84 10.40 -3.06
N ARG A 337 15.75 9.88 -2.23
CA ARG A 337 15.83 10.25 -0.81
C ARG A 337 16.13 11.74 -0.65
N TYR A 338 17.11 12.25 -1.39
CA TYR A 338 17.47 13.67 -1.37
C TYR A 338 16.27 14.55 -1.76
N ILE A 339 15.50 14.16 -2.78
CA ILE A 339 14.29 14.88 -3.17
C ILE A 339 13.28 14.88 -2.02
N TYR A 340 13.01 13.73 -1.41
CA TYR A 340 12.10 13.62 -0.26
C TYR A 340 12.54 14.46 0.95
N ASP A 341 13.85 14.48 1.22
CA ASP A 341 14.46 15.15 2.37
C ASP A 341 14.65 16.66 2.17
N HIS A 342 14.47 17.20 0.96
CA HIS A 342 14.78 18.62 0.67
C HIS A 342 13.72 19.34 -0.15
N TYR A 343 12.78 18.62 -0.76
CA TYR A 343 11.76 19.18 -1.63
C TYR A 343 10.41 18.56 -1.31
N ASN A 344 9.37 19.40 -1.32
CA ASN A 344 8.01 18.96 -1.12
C ASN A 344 7.37 18.64 -2.49
N ALA A 345 7.74 17.53 -3.12
CA ALA A 345 7.29 17.19 -4.48
C ALA A 345 6.06 16.28 -4.48
N LYS A 346 5.04 16.58 -5.31
CA LYS A 346 3.89 15.69 -5.54
C LYS A 346 4.30 14.46 -6.35
N PHE A 347 5.10 14.66 -7.39
CA PHE A 347 5.60 13.61 -8.24
C PHE A 347 7.10 13.76 -8.47
N VAL A 348 7.79 12.63 -8.61
CA VAL A 348 9.20 12.58 -8.98
C VAL A 348 9.35 11.78 -10.26
N TYR A 349 9.80 12.44 -11.32
CA TYR A 349 10.17 11.77 -12.57
C TYR A 349 11.68 11.48 -12.58
N VAL A 350 12.05 10.24 -12.87
CA VAL A 350 13.44 9.75 -12.85
C VAL A 350 13.85 9.37 -14.27
N CYS A 351 14.97 9.89 -14.75
CA CYS A 351 15.51 9.52 -16.06
C CYS A 351 17.05 9.59 -16.14
N GLY A 352 17.60 9.05 -17.22
CA GLY A 352 19.01 9.23 -17.59
C GLY A 352 19.26 10.58 -18.29
N CYS A 353 20.52 11.00 -18.37
CA CYS A 353 20.91 12.25 -19.02
C CYS A 353 20.74 12.27 -20.56
N ASP A 354 20.60 11.12 -21.21
CA ASP A 354 20.32 10.96 -22.64
C ASP A 354 18.81 10.80 -22.94
N THR A 355 17.97 11.34 -22.06
CA THR A 355 16.50 11.34 -22.19
C THR A 355 16.01 12.75 -22.47
N TYR A 356 15.14 12.89 -23.47
CA TYR A 356 14.42 14.12 -23.73
C TYR A 356 13.04 14.09 -23.08
N VAL A 357 12.63 15.19 -22.45
CA VAL A 357 11.36 15.30 -21.72
C VAL A 357 10.51 16.42 -22.32
N ASN A 358 9.27 16.09 -22.70
CA ASN A 358 8.23 17.09 -22.97
C ASN A 358 7.58 17.49 -21.64
N VAL A 359 8.07 18.57 -21.02
CA VAL A 359 7.71 18.93 -19.64
C VAL A 359 6.25 19.34 -19.52
N ASP A 360 5.70 20.06 -20.49
CA ASP A 360 4.30 20.45 -20.54
C ASP A 360 3.38 19.20 -20.51
N LYS A 361 3.68 18.18 -21.32
CA LYS A 361 2.95 16.91 -21.32
C LYS A 361 3.15 16.11 -20.03
N MET A 362 4.36 16.12 -19.48
CA MET A 362 4.62 15.45 -18.19
C MET A 362 3.74 16.06 -17.07
N LEU A 363 3.61 17.39 -17.05
CA LEU A 363 2.76 18.08 -16.08
C LEU A 363 1.27 17.80 -16.32
N ASP A 364 0.84 17.80 -17.57
CA ASP A 364 -0.53 17.40 -17.95
C ASP A 364 -0.83 16.00 -17.42
N LEU A 365 0.06 15.03 -17.68
CA LEU A 365 -0.08 13.64 -17.23
C LEU A 365 -0.29 13.51 -15.72
N VAL A 366 0.60 14.09 -14.92
CA VAL A 366 0.60 13.87 -13.46
C VAL A 366 -0.59 14.52 -12.77
N ARG A 367 -1.15 15.59 -13.34
CA ARG A 367 -2.34 16.27 -12.81
C ARG A 367 -3.61 15.41 -12.85
N HIS A 368 -3.63 14.33 -13.63
CA HIS A 368 -4.74 13.38 -13.65
C HIS A 368 -4.72 12.40 -12.47
N TYR A 369 -3.67 12.42 -11.66
CA TYR A 369 -3.45 11.44 -10.60
C TYR A 369 -3.43 12.09 -9.22
N SER A 370 -3.91 11.35 -8.22
CA SER A 370 -3.67 11.69 -6.83
C SER A 370 -2.21 11.37 -6.49
N TYR A 371 -1.48 12.38 -6.03
CA TYR A 371 -0.10 12.19 -5.57
C TYR A 371 -0.02 11.40 -4.25
N GLN A 372 -1.14 11.22 -3.55
CA GLN A 372 -1.20 10.46 -2.30
C GLN A 372 -1.31 8.95 -2.53
N ASP A 373 -1.78 8.53 -3.71
CA ASP A 373 -1.84 7.13 -4.12
C ASP A 373 -0.42 6.56 -4.27
N TRP A 374 -0.28 5.24 -4.28
CA TRP A 374 1.01 4.55 -4.40
C TRP A 374 1.31 4.25 -5.87
N LEU A 375 1.59 5.29 -6.66
CA LEU A 375 1.68 5.18 -8.11
C LEU A 375 3.12 5.02 -8.59
N TYR A 376 3.27 4.12 -9.56
CA TYR A 376 4.47 3.94 -10.37
C TYR A 376 4.06 4.00 -11.84
N LEU A 377 4.36 5.11 -12.51
CA LEU A 377 3.96 5.35 -13.90
C LEU A 377 5.17 5.27 -14.82
N GLY A 378 5.00 4.75 -16.02
CA GLY A 378 6.10 4.70 -16.99
C GLY A 378 5.70 4.09 -18.31
N GLY A 379 6.72 3.74 -19.11
CA GLY A 379 6.55 3.29 -20.48
C GLY A 379 6.64 1.79 -20.67
N HIS A 380 7.55 1.37 -21.55
CA HIS A 380 7.82 -0.02 -21.85
C HIS A 380 8.00 -0.86 -20.58
N MET A 381 7.01 -1.71 -20.30
CA MET A 381 7.07 -2.65 -19.20
C MET A 381 8.06 -3.77 -19.54
N LEU A 382 8.99 -4.01 -18.63
CA LEU A 382 9.93 -5.09 -18.62
C LEU A 382 9.44 -6.16 -17.66
N PHE A 383 9.54 -7.41 -18.12
CA PHE A 383 9.33 -8.58 -17.30
C PHE A 383 10.68 -9.25 -17.05
N ARG A 384 10.95 -9.59 -15.80
CA ARG A 384 12.11 -10.39 -15.39
C ARG A 384 11.64 -11.50 -14.47
N ARG A 385 12.11 -12.71 -14.73
CA ARG A 385 11.88 -13.86 -13.85
C ARG A 385 13.13 -14.09 -13.01
N THR A 386 12.98 -14.08 -11.68
CA THR A 386 14.03 -14.54 -10.77
C THR A 386 13.69 -15.97 -10.31
N LEU A 387 14.58 -16.60 -9.54
CA LEU A 387 14.28 -17.88 -8.90
C LEU A 387 13.12 -17.79 -7.89
N GLN A 388 12.89 -16.60 -7.34
CA GLN A 388 11.95 -16.37 -6.24
C GLN A 388 10.62 -15.77 -6.71
N GLU A 389 10.64 -14.88 -7.71
CA GLU A 389 9.46 -14.12 -8.09
C GLU A 389 9.51 -13.58 -9.54
N ASN A 390 8.35 -13.16 -10.02
CA ASN A 390 8.20 -12.43 -11.27
C ASN A 390 8.25 -10.93 -10.96
N LEU A 391 9.14 -10.21 -11.64
CA LEU A 391 9.34 -8.79 -11.45
C LEU A 391 8.85 -8.01 -12.67
N TYR A 392 7.95 -7.06 -12.42
CA TYR A 392 7.52 -6.07 -13.39
C TYR A 392 8.20 -4.72 -13.11
N SER A 393 8.83 -4.14 -14.11
CA SER A 393 9.41 -2.79 -14.01
C SER A 393 9.15 -2.02 -15.29
N PHE A 394 9.28 -0.69 -15.27
CA PHE A 394 9.43 0.05 -16.52
C PHE A 394 10.88 -0.02 -16.97
N SER A 395 11.12 0.09 -18.28
CA SER A 395 12.46 0.33 -18.79
C SER A 395 12.93 1.70 -18.34
N GLY A 396 14.04 1.74 -17.61
CA GLY A 396 14.61 2.97 -17.08
C GLY A 396 14.99 3.99 -18.15
N GLY A 397 15.13 3.55 -19.40
CA GLY A 397 15.49 4.41 -20.52
C GLY A 397 14.50 5.54 -20.75
N GLY A 398 13.21 5.22 -20.89
CA GLY A 398 12.15 6.22 -21.07
C GLY A 398 11.82 6.99 -19.79
N GLY A 399 12.49 6.65 -18.67
CA GLY A 399 12.19 7.13 -17.34
C GLY A 399 10.88 6.59 -16.76
N PHE A 400 10.59 6.99 -15.53
CA PHE A 400 9.39 6.64 -14.80
C PHE A 400 9.03 7.71 -13.77
N ILE A 401 7.78 7.73 -13.32
CA ILE A 401 7.27 8.64 -12.30
C ILE A 401 6.91 7.84 -11.05
N LEU A 402 7.26 8.37 -9.89
CA LEU A 402 6.74 7.94 -8.60
C LEU A 402 5.90 9.07 -8.00
N SER A 403 4.72 8.76 -7.48
CA SER A 403 3.96 9.70 -6.66
C SER A 403 4.61 9.88 -5.29
N TYR A 404 4.27 10.97 -4.62
CA TYR A 404 4.68 11.24 -3.25
C TYR A 404 4.34 10.06 -2.32
N GLY A 405 3.12 9.52 -2.39
CA GLY A 405 2.70 8.36 -1.61
C GLY A 405 3.61 7.13 -1.82
N MET A 406 4.00 6.85 -3.05
CA MET A 406 4.92 5.75 -3.37
C MET A 406 6.33 6.01 -2.83
N VAL A 407 6.87 7.22 -2.98
CA VAL A 407 8.19 7.58 -2.44
C VAL A 407 8.19 7.49 -0.91
N THR A 408 7.12 7.93 -0.24
CA THR A 408 6.96 7.77 1.22
C THR A 408 7.02 6.31 1.64
N ALA A 409 6.29 5.43 0.93
CA ALA A 409 6.22 4.00 1.27
C ALA A 409 7.60 3.34 1.24
N ILE A 410 8.43 3.65 0.24
CA ILE A 410 9.77 3.07 0.08
C ILE A 410 10.90 3.89 0.75
N TYR A 411 10.59 5.04 1.35
CA TYR A 411 11.60 5.99 1.86
C TYR A 411 12.62 5.33 2.80
N HIS A 412 12.13 4.49 3.72
CA HIS A 412 12.97 3.80 4.71
C HIS A 412 14.00 2.85 4.06
N LEU A 413 13.73 2.37 2.84
CA LEU A 413 14.61 1.49 2.08
C LEU A 413 15.65 2.27 1.29
N LEU A 414 15.40 3.51 0.87
CA LEU A 414 16.26 4.23 -0.10
C LEU A 414 17.74 4.33 0.33
N SER A 415 18.02 4.28 1.63
CA SER A 415 19.39 4.31 2.19
C SER A 415 20.21 3.07 1.86
N ASN A 416 19.59 1.90 1.82
CA ASN A 416 20.23 0.59 1.72
C ASN A 416 19.61 -0.29 0.62
N MET A 417 18.66 0.26 -0.15
CA MET A 417 17.90 -0.38 -1.21
C MET A 417 18.80 -1.14 -2.18
N VAL A 418 19.90 -0.50 -2.61
CA VAL A 418 20.83 -1.06 -3.59
C VAL A 418 21.62 -2.22 -2.99
N THR A 419 22.10 -2.11 -1.75
CA THR A 419 22.82 -3.20 -1.08
C THR A 419 21.90 -4.41 -0.83
N GLN A 420 20.66 -4.16 -0.42
CA GLN A 420 19.65 -5.21 -0.27
C GLN A 420 19.32 -5.86 -1.63
N TRP A 421 19.24 -5.06 -2.69
CA TRP A 421 19.02 -5.54 -4.06
C TRP A 421 20.18 -6.39 -4.59
N GLU A 422 21.42 -5.97 -4.37
CA GLU A 422 22.63 -6.72 -4.72
C GLU A 422 22.62 -8.10 -4.07
N SER A 423 22.30 -8.15 -2.78
CA SER A 423 22.14 -9.41 -2.05
C SER A 423 21.03 -10.25 -2.68
N PHE A 424 19.85 -9.68 -2.93
CA PHE A 424 18.73 -10.39 -3.56
C PHE A 424 19.09 -10.96 -4.94
N ALA A 425 19.66 -10.14 -5.83
CA ALA A 425 20.02 -10.55 -7.18
C ALA A 425 21.13 -11.63 -7.19
N THR A 426 22.07 -11.56 -6.26
CA THR A 426 23.14 -12.56 -6.10
C THR A 426 22.58 -13.89 -5.62
N HIS A 427 21.78 -13.89 -4.56
CA HIS A 427 21.16 -15.12 -4.03
C HIS A 427 20.09 -15.70 -4.96
N GLY A 428 19.42 -14.85 -5.74
CA GLY A 428 18.43 -15.24 -6.76
C GLY A 428 19.04 -15.79 -8.05
N GLY A 429 20.37 -15.95 -8.12
CA GLY A 429 21.07 -16.57 -9.26
C GLY A 429 21.09 -15.72 -10.53
N ASN A 430 20.84 -14.41 -10.45
CA ASN A 430 20.82 -13.52 -11.62
C ASN A 430 21.64 -12.24 -11.35
N PRO A 431 22.97 -12.33 -11.26
CA PRO A 431 23.81 -11.16 -10.98
C PRO A 431 23.73 -10.07 -12.07
N HIS A 432 23.23 -10.38 -13.27
CA HIS A 432 23.11 -9.42 -14.37
C HIS A 432 22.09 -8.30 -14.10
N ILE A 433 21.16 -8.47 -13.17
CA ILE A 433 20.18 -7.43 -12.82
C ILE A 433 20.66 -6.50 -11.71
N ILE A 434 21.85 -6.72 -11.14
CA ILE A 434 22.42 -5.87 -10.08
C ILE A 434 22.49 -4.40 -10.51
N THR A 435 22.93 -4.14 -11.73
CA THR A 435 23.09 -2.79 -12.29
C THR A 435 21.80 -2.20 -12.87
N ALA A 436 20.70 -2.96 -12.88
CA ALA A 436 19.42 -2.53 -13.42
C ALA A 436 18.62 -1.74 -12.37
N CYS A 437 18.88 -0.44 -12.29
CA CYS A 437 18.26 0.46 -11.31
C CYS A 437 16.72 0.52 -11.43
N ASP A 438 16.21 0.34 -12.64
CA ASP A 438 14.79 0.27 -12.98
C ASP A 438 14.11 -1.02 -12.49
N VAL A 439 14.80 -2.15 -12.56
CA VAL A 439 14.35 -3.43 -11.99
C VAL A 439 14.39 -3.37 -10.46
N CYS A 440 15.45 -2.80 -9.88
CA CYS A 440 15.60 -2.60 -8.43
C CYS A 440 14.43 -1.81 -7.85
N ILE A 441 14.09 -0.65 -8.43
CA ILE A 441 12.96 0.15 -7.93
C ILE A 441 11.62 -0.55 -8.16
N GLY A 442 11.42 -1.20 -9.32
CA GLY A 442 10.20 -1.94 -9.61
C GLY A 442 9.94 -3.07 -8.61
N HIS A 443 11.00 -3.76 -8.18
CA HIS A 443 10.94 -4.79 -7.14
C HIS A 443 10.38 -4.25 -5.82
N TYR A 444 10.92 -3.14 -5.31
CA TYR A 444 10.45 -2.57 -4.05
C TYR A 444 9.08 -1.92 -4.16
N VAL A 445 8.74 -1.32 -5.31
CA VAL A 445 7.39 -0.82 -5.56
C VAL A 445 6.35 -1.93 -5.44
N GLN A 446 6.59 -3.09 -6.08
CA GLN A 446 5.66 -4.22 -6.02
C GLN A 446 5.55 -4.82 -4.62
N ARG A 447 6.65 -4.87 -3.86
CA ARG A 447 6.62 -5.36 -2.46
C ARG A 447 5.87 -4.45 -1.49
N HIS A 448 5.58 -3.23 -1.92
CA HIS A 448 4.78 -2.25 -1.18
C HIS A 448 3.45 -1.96 -1.90
N ASP A 449 2.91 -2.94 -2.63
CA ASP A 449 1.61 -2.87 -3.29
C ASP A 449 1.41 -1.65 -4.19
N GLY A 450 2.50 -1.15 -4.79
CA GLY A 450 2.44 -0.01 -5.70
C GLY A 450 1.70 -0.33 -7.00
N HIS A 451 0.92 0.64 -7.48
CA HIS A 451 0.13 0.55 -8.70
C HIS A 451 0.99 0.88 -9.93
N LEU A 452 1.21 -0.11 -10.80
CA LEU A 452 1.95 0.07 -12.06
C LEU A 452 1.01 0.56 -13.17
N ILE A 453 1.27 1.75 -13.71
CA ILE A 453 0.49 2.35 -14.81
C ILE A 453 1.38 2.53 -16.05
N CYS A 454 1.01 1.86 -17.14
CA CYS A 454 1.84 1.75 -18.35
C CYS A 454 1.31 2.63 -19.49
N TYR A 455 2.19 3.49 -20.01
CA TYR A 455 1.97 4.38 -21.14
C TYR A 455 2.95 4.08 -22.28
N GLN A 456 2.75 2.93 -22.90
CA GLN A 456 3.71 2.30 -23.82
C GLN A 456 4.20 3.19 -24.97
N ASN A 457 3.39 4.13 -25.45
CA ASN A 457 3.75 5.01 -26.57
C ASN A 457 4.22 6.42 -26.15
N GLN A 458 3.98 6.81 -24.89
CA GLN A 458 4.28 8.17 -24.41
C GLN A 458 5.66 8.22 -23.75
N PHE A 459 6.05 7.15 -23.07
CA PHE A 459 7.38 6.97 -22.48
C PHE A 459 8.14 5.93 -23.28
N SER A 460 9.04 6.40 -24.14
CA SER A 460 9.69 5.55 -25.11
C SER A 460 11.13 5.23 -24.74
N GLY A 461 11.48 3.95 -24.74
CA GLY A 461 12.87 3.48 -24.58
C GLY A 461 13.73 3.65 -25.84
N CYS A 462 13.37 4.56 -26.75
CA CYS A 462 14.03 4.84 -28.02
C CYS A 462 13.86 6.33 -28.36
N ASN A 463 14.65 6.86 -29.29
CA ASN A 463 14.65 8.30 -29.64
C ASN A 463 13.34 8.73 -30.31
N ASP A 464 13.16 10.03 -30.58
CA ASP A 464 11.96 10.60 -31.22
C ASP A 464 11.59 9.97 -32.57
N GLN A 465 12.55 9.35 -33.27
CA GLN A 465 12.34 8.65 -34.54
C GLN A 465 12.06 7.15 -34.39
N GLY A 466 12.16 6.62 -33.16
CA GLY A 466 11.94 5.20 -32.87
C GLY A 466 13.21 4.34 -32.87
N GLU A 467 14.40 4.94 -32.97
CA GLU A 467 15.71 4.27 -33.01
C GLU A 467 16.28 3.99 -31.60
N PRO A 468 17.02 2.88 -31.39
CA PRO A 468 17.42 1.85 -32.35
C PRO A 468 16.40 0.69 -32.50
N LYS A 469 15.30 0.92 -33.24
CA LYS A 469 14.30 -0.06 -33.70
C LYS A 469 13.25 -0.55 -32.71
N CYS A 470 12.88 0.24 -31.70
CA CYS A 470 11.70 -0.09 -30.89
C CYS A 470 10.38 0.35 -31.57
N CYS A 471 10.35 1.58 -32.10
CA CYS A 471 9.10 2.24 -32.52
C CYS A 471 9.21 2.99 -33.86
N VAL A 472 10.11 2.58 -34.77
CA VAL A 472 10.36 3.29 -36.05
C VAL A 472 9.07 3.47 -36.84
N GLY A 473 8.77 4.72 -37.23
CA GLY A 473 7.58 5.10 -37.99
C GLY A 473 6.25 5.06 -37.20
N LYS A 474 6.27 4.68 -35.92
CA LYS A 474 5.07 4.61 -35.07
C LYS A 474 4.90 5.82 -34.15
N LYS A 475 5.96 6.61 -33.98
CA LYS A 475 5.95 7.74 -33.06
C LYS A 475 5.30 8.97 -33.65
N ARG A 476 4.44 9.59 -32.85
CA ARG A 476 3.87 10.90 -33.12
C ARG A 476 4.51 11.89 -32.15
N PRO A 477 5.26 12.90 -32.63
CA PRO A 477 5.93 13.89 -31.79
C PRO A 477 5.04 14.49 -30.70
N HIS A 478 3.79 14.79 -31.04
CA HIS A 478 2.78 15.37 -30.14
C HIS A 478 2.17 14.36 -29.14
N GLU A 479 2.58 13.09 -29.12
CA GLU A 479 2.14 12.10 -28.12
C GLU A 479 3.28 11.74 -27.15
N ILE A 480 4.52 12.15 -27.44
CA ILE A 480 5.69 11.78 -26.65
C ILE A 480 5.75 12.63 -25.38
N VAL A 481 5.77 11.96 -24.23
CA VAL A 481 6.07 12.53 -22.90
C VAL A 481 7.58 12.48 -22.65
N ALA A 482 8.21 11.34 -22.92
CA ALA A 482 9.65 11.16 -22.81
C ALA A 482 10.20 10.18 -23.85
N CYS A 483 11.42 10.44 -24.33
CA CYS A 483 12.14 9.54 -25.23
C CYS A 483 13.62 9.40 -24.86
N HIS A 484 14.11 8.17 -24.91
CA HIS A 484 15.47 7.79 -24.55
C HIS A 484 16.42 7.73 -25.75
N TYR A 485 17.70 7.39 -25.53
CA TYR A 485 18.71 7.25 -26.57
C TYR A 485 18.85 8.47 -27.47
N MET A 486 18.61 9.65 -26.92
CA MET A 486 18.68 10.88 -27.66
C MET A 486 20.14 11.27 -27.82
N THR A 487 20.63 11.42 -29.05
CA THR A 487 21.92 12.05 -29.31
C THR A 487 21.82 13.57 -29.10
N LEU A 488 22.95 14.27 -28.97
CA LEU A 488 22.94 15.75 -28.88
C LEU A 488 22.19 16.41 -30.06
N ASN A 489 22.30 15.83 -31.26
CA ASN A 489 21.56 16.30 -32.44
C ASN A 489 20.07 15.96 -32.36
N ASP A 490 19.70 14.81 -31.80
CA ASP A 490 18.30 14.45 -31.60
C ASP A 490 17.63 15.42 -30.62
N PHE A 491 18.32 15.82 -29.54
CA PHE A 491 17.83 16.87 -28.63
C PHE A 491 17.50 18.17 -29.36
N ASP A 492 18.42 18.67 -30.20
CA ASP A 492 18.23 19.92 -30.93
C ASP A 492 17.15 19.81 -32.03
N ARG A 493 17.07 18.66 -32.71
CA ARG A 493 16.03 18.40 -33.71
C ARG A 493 14.66 18.35 -33.06
N PHE A 494 14.51 17.52 -32.03
CA PHE A 494 13.22 17.29 -31.40
C PHE A 494 12.73 18.52 -30.63
N HIS A 495 13.63 19.27 -29.96
CA HIS A 495 13.29 20.54 -29.34
C HIS A 495 12.72 21.55 -30.34
N ARG A 496 13.40 21.76 -31.48
CA ARG A 496 12.90 22.64 -32.54
C ARG A 496 11.56 22.15 -33.08
N GLN A 497 11.41 20.85 -33.30
CA GLN A 497 10.13 20.29 -33.77
C GLN A 497 8.98 20.59 -32.80
N LEU A 498 9.21 20.49 -31.49
CA LEU A 498 8.17 20.82 -30.50
C LEU A 498 7.86 22.33 -30.46
N VAL A 499 8.88 23.18 -30.58
CA VAL A 499 8.73 24.65 -30.60
C VAL A 499 8.03 25.14 -31.87
N ASP A 500 8.51 24.74 -33.05
CA ASP A 500 8.04 25.21 -34.36
C ASP A 500 6.59 24.81 -34.65
N HIS A 501 6.12 23.71 -34.03
CA HIS A 501 4.77 23.18 -34.21
C HIS A 501 3.88 23.30 -32.97
N HIS A 502 4.31 24.00 -31.92
CA HIS A 502 3.55 24.16 -30.67
C HIS A 502 3.06 22.85 -30.01
N TYR A 503 3.75 21.73 -30.24
CA TYR A 503 3.38 20.40 -29.73
C TYR A 503 3.51 20.24 -28.21
N TRP A 504 3.94 21.29 -27.50
CA TRP A 504 3.91 21.37 -26.05
C TRP A 504 2.48 21.40 -25.49
N ILE A 505 1.52 22.02 -26.20
CA ILE A 505 0.20 22.40 -25.65
C ILE A 505 -0.97 21.87 -26.49
N GLU A 506 -0.80 21.66 -27.78
CA GLU A 506 -1.94 21.53 -28.71
C GLU A 506 -2.88 20.33 -28.47
N ARG A 507 -2.48 19.31 -27.71
CA ARG A 507 -3.37 18.22 -27.30
C ARG A 507 -3.01 17.72 -25.90
N PRO A 508 -3.92 17.86 -24.91
CA PRO A 508 -3.76 17.14 -23.65
C PRO A 508 -3.64 15.64 -23.94
N ILE A 509 -2.87 14.94 -23.10
CA ILE A 509 -2.64 13.49 -23.22
C ILE A 509 -3.97 12.74 -23.23
N PHE A 510 -4.91 13.24 -22.43
CA PHE A 510 -6.29 12.82 -22.41
C PHE A 510 -7.05 13.84 -23.26
N GLY A 511 -7.34 13.49 -24.53
CA GLY A 511 -8.00 14.38 -25.46
C GLY A 511 -9.24 15.02 -24.84
N HIS A 512 -9.38 16.35 -24.98
CA HIS A 512 -10.46 17.15 -24.39
C HIS A 512 -11.84 16.51 -24.58
N ALA A 513 -12.25 15.78 -23.56
CA ALA A 513 -13.60 15.62 -23.07
C ALA A 513 -13.44 14.92 -21.71
N SER A 514 -13.20 15.69 -20.64
CA SER A 514 -13.67 15.25 -19.33
C SER A 514 -15.18 15.14 -19.48
N LEU A 515 -15.64 13.96 -19.89
CA LEU A 515 -17.05 13.68 -19.98
C LEU A 515 -17.60 13.79 -18.57
N PRO A 516 -18.71 14.52 -18.35
CA PRO A 516 -19.33 14.57 -17.04
C PRO A 516 -19.60 13.13 -16.58
N ASN A 517 -19.44 12.82 -15.29
CA ASN A 517 -19.78 11.53 -14.67
C ASN A 517 -20.95 10.85 -15.39
N CYS A 518 -20.64 9.88 -16.26
CA CYS A 518 -21.63 9.34 -17.18
C CYS A 518 -21.56 7.82 -17.18
N THR A 519 -22.70 7.18 -16.94
CA THR A 519 -22.81 5.73 -16.98
C THR A 519 -22.56 5.25 -18.41
N VAL A 520 -21.59 4.36 -18.61
CA VAL A 520 -21.49 3.61 -19.87
C VAL A 520 -22.48 2.45 -19.80
N MET A 521 -23.40 2.39 -20.76
CA MET A 521 -24.41 1.34 -20.87
C MET A 521 -24.26 0.61 -22.21
N THR A 522 -23.97 -0.69 -22.17
CA THR A 522 -24.02 -1.57 -23.34
C THR A 522 -25.32 -2.35 -23.35
N MET A 523 -26.10 -2.30 -24.44
CA MET A 523 -27.34 -3.08 -24.59
C MET A 523 -27.39 -3.82 -25.93
N CYS A 524 -27.81 -5.09 -25.90
CA CYS A 524 -28.26 -5.83 -27.08
C CYS A 524 -29.80 -5.85 -27.10
N LEU A 525 -30.43 -5.07 -27.98
CA LEU A 525 -31.89 -4.93 -28.01
C LEU A 525 -32.54 -5.77 -29.12
N THR A 526 -33.42 -6.70 -28.73
CA THR A 526 -34.42 -7.27 -29.65
C THR A 526 -35.70 -6.43 -29.62
N PRO A 527 -36.55 -6.47 -30.67
CA PRO A 527 -37.77 -5.65 -30.76
C PRO A 527 -38.75 -5.80 -29.57
N GLN A 528 -38.71 -6.91 -28.84
CA GLN A 528 -39.60 -7.18 -27.71
C GLN A 528 -39.17 -6.49 -26.40
N HIS A 529 -37.92 -6.00 -26.31
CA HIS A 529 -37.37 -5.44 -25.06
C HIS A 529 -37.50 -3.91 -24.94
N LEU A 530 -37.97 -3.23 -25.97
CA LEU A 530 -38.09 -1.77 -26.01
C LEU A 530 -39.29 -1.22 -25.23
N THR A 531 -40.24 -2.05 -24.81
CA THR A 531 -41.39 -1.63 -24.00
C THR A 531 -41.05 -1.51 -22.51
N ILE A 532 -39.90 -2.03 -22.06
CA ILE A 532 -39.60 -2.20 -20.63
C ILE A 532 -38.72 -1.07 -20.05
N ASN A 533 -38.09 -0.22 -20.86
CA ASN A 533 -37.02 0.66 -20.35
C ASN A 533 -37.08 2.10 -20.86
N GLN A 534 -38.21 2.79 -20.69
CA GLN A 534 -38.25 4.26 -20.85
C GLN A 534 -37.48 4.98 -19.73
N ASP A 535 -37.43 4.40 -18.52
CA ASP A 535 -36.75 5.00 -17.37
C ASP A 535 -35.22 5.01 -17.52
N LEU A 536 -34.63 3.98 -18.15
CA LEU A 536 -33.18 3.93 -18.41
C LEU A 536 -32.70 4.97 -19.43
N ILE A 537 -33.58 5.37 -20.36
CA ILE A 537 -33.28 6.37 -21.40
C ILE A 537 -33.26 7.80 -20.80
N SER A 538 -33.83 7.99 -19.61
CA SER A 538 -33.88 9.30 -18.93
C SER A 538 -32.60 9.68 -18.16
N LEU A 539 -31.65 8.74 -18.03
CA LEU A 539 -30.39 8.98 -17.34
C LEU A 539 -29.36 9.65 -18.28
N PRO A 540 -28.54 10.60 -17.80
CA PRO A 540 -27.43 11.15 -18.56
C PRO A 540 -26.32 10.08 -18.70
N CYS A 541 -26.41 9.24 -19.72
CA CYS A 541 -25.51 8.09 -19.93
C CYS A 541 -24.93 8.01 -21.35
N TYR A 542 -23.74 7.43 -21.47
CA TYR A 542 -23.17 6.98 -22.75
C TYR A 542 -23.73 5.61 -23.10
N LEU A 543 -24.57 5.55 -24.14
CA LEU A 543 -25.20 4.32 -24.57
C LEU A 543 -24.48 3.74 -25.80
N ILE A 544 -23.78 2.61 -25.63
CA ILE A 544 -23.24 1.80 -26.73
C ILE A 544 -24.27 0.72 -27.06
N VAL A 545 -25.15 0.99 -28.04
CA VAL A 545 -26.19 0.04 -28.44
C VAL A 545 -25.71 -0.89 -29.53
N TYR A 546 -25.83 -2.20 -29.30
CA TYR A 546 -25.81 -3.20 -30.36
C TYR A 546 -27.23 -3.42 -30.86
N CYS A 547 -27.55 -2.91 -32.05
CA CYS A 547 -28.87 -3.03 -32.67
C CYS A 547 -28.78 -3.59 -34.09
N VAL A 548 -29.79 -4.36 -34.48
CA VAL A 548 -30.09 -4.63 -35.89
C VAL A 548 -30.51 -3.30 -36.54
N LEU A 549 -30.16 -3.07 -37.81
CA LEU A 549 -30.30 -1.78 -38.50
C LEU A 549 -31.70 -1.13 -38.34
N ASP A 550 -32.75 -1.94 -38.30
CA ASP A 550 -34.14 -1.48 -38.17
C ASP A 550 -34.44 -0.85 -36.79
N ASN A 551 -33.71 -1.26 -35.74
CA ASN A 551 -33.85 -0.72 -34.38
C ASN A 551 -33.06 0.59 -34.20
N LEU A 552 -32.01 0.82 -34.99
CA LEU A 552 -31.21 2.06 -34.94
C LEU A 552 -32.03 3.27 -35.37
N LYS A 553 -32.79 3.14 -36.46
CA LYS A 553 -33.68 4.19 -36.93
C LYS A 553 -34.70 4.58 -35.86
N MET A 554 -35.31 3.57 -35.22
CA MET A 554 -36.28 3.79 -34.15
C MET A 554 -35.67 4.45 -32.90
N LEU A 555 -34.43 4.09 -32.52
CA LEU A 555 -33.71 4.75 -31.42
C LEU A 555 -33.32 6.20 -31.75
N MET A 556 -32.95 6.47 -33.00
CA MET A 556 -32.70 7.83 -33.48
C MET A 556 -34.00 8.67 -33.48
N ASP A 557 -35.11 8.09 -33.92
CA ASP A 557 -36.43 8.74 -33.88
C ASP A 557 -36.91 9.00 -32.42
N LEU A 558 -36.60 8.08 -31.49
CA LEU A 558 -36.84 8.25 -30.05
C LEU A 558 -35.98 9.37 -29.45
N ARG A 559 -34.70 9.46 -29.84
CA ARG A 559 -33.80 10.55 -29.42
C ARG A 559 -34.30 11.91 -29.91
N GLU A 560 -34.73 12.00 -31.16
CA GLU A 560 -35.25 13.24 -31.74
C GLU A 560 -36.58 13.67 -31.10
N SER A 561 -37.46 12.73 -30.78
CA SER A 561 -38.76 13.02 -30.16
C SER A 561 -38.71 13.32 -28.66
N SER A 562 -37.66 12.86 -27.95
CA SER A 562 -37.50 13.05 -26.51
C SER A 562 -36.70 14.29 -26.10
N GLY A 563 -36.06 14.97 -27.06
CA GLY A 563 -35.33 16.23 -26.82
C GLY A 563 -33.94 16.09 -26.21
N TYR A 564 -33.41 14.87 -26.09
CA TYR A 564 -32.09 14.60 -25.50
C TYR A 564 -30.97 14.70 -26.55
N GLN A 565 -30.34 15.87 -26.65
CA GLN A 565 -29.30 16.12 -27.66
C GLN A 565 -27.93 15.51 -27.30
N ASP A 566 -27.65 15.25 -26.02
CA ASP A 566 -26.32 14.87 -25.52
C ASP A 566 -25.97 13.36 -25.64
N MET A 567 -26.88 12.54 -26.17
CA MET A 567 -26.62 11.11 -26.37
C MET A 567 -25.75 10.86 -27.61
N THR A 568 -24.53 10.33 -27.40
CA THR A 568 -23.62 9.92 -28.49
C THR A 568 -23.77 8.42 -28.75
N ILE A 569 -24.26 8.05 -29.95
CA ILE A 569 -24.45 6.65 -30.36
C ILE A 569 -23.32 6.24 -31.31
N TYR A 570 -22.51 5.26 -30.93
CA TYR A 570 -21.51 4.65 -31.81
C TYR A 570 -22.09 3.40 -32.50
N HIS A 571 -22.05 3.37 -33.84
CA HIS A 571 -22.56 2.27 -34.65
C HIS A 571 -21.42 1.37 -35.15
N ALA A 572 -21.45 0.08 -34.80
CA ALA A 572 -20.60 -0.95 -35.39
C ALA A 572 -21.41 -1.76 -36.43
N VAL A 573 -20.91 -1.84 -37.66
CA VAL A 573 -21.60 -2.46 -38.81
C VAL A 573 -21.57 -3.99 -38.75
N SER A 574 -22.74 -4.59 -39.04
CA SER A 574 -23.08 -6.00 -39.32
C SER A 574 -23.15 -7.01 -38.15
N PRO A 575 -24.36 -7.33 -37.63
CA PRO A 575 -24.58 -8.30 -36.55
C PRO A 575 -24.49 -9.77 -36.96
N ALA A 576 -24.40 -10.10 -38.26
CA ALA A 576 -24.60 -11.49 -38.68
C ALA A 576 -23.40 -12.42 -38.38
N THR A 577 -22.21 -11.88 -38.07
CA THR A 577 -20.99 -12.71 -37.91
C THR A 577 -19.99 -12.24 -36.85
N ALA A 578 -20.28 -11.18 -36.09
CA ALA A 578 -19.37 -10.73 -35.04
C ALA A 578 -19.40 -11.71 -33.85
N SER A 579 -18.42 -12.63 -33.80
CA SER A 579 -18.22 -13.53 -32.67
C SER A 579 -18.05 -12.74 -31.37
N THR A 580 -18.47 -13.31 -30.24
CA THR A 580 -18.32 -12.75 -28.88
C THR A 580 -16.90 -12.23 -28.60
N ALA A 581 -15.88 -12.85 -29.23
CA ALA A 581 -14.49 -12.43 -29.15
C ALA A 581 -14.19 -11.06 -29.78
N HIS A 582 -14.86 -10.68 -30.88
CA HIS A 582 -14.68 -9.36 -31.50
C HIS A 582 -15.36 -8.24 -30.69
N LYS A 583 -16.55 -8.52 -30.12
CA LYS A 583 -17.22 -7.61 -29.18
C LYS A 583 -16.30 -7.35 -27.96
N TYR A 584 -15.68 -8.41 -27.44
CA TYR A 584 -14.72 -8.35 -26.32
C TYR A 584 -13.45 -7.55 -26.62
N GLN A 585 -12.85 -7.72 -27.81
CA GLN A 585 -11.66 -6.95 -28.20
C GLN A 585 -11.97 -5.45 -28.30
N LEU A 586 -13.11 -5.09 -28.88
CA LEU A 586 -13.52 -3.69 -29.02
C LEU A 586 -13.78 -3.03 -27.66
N ILE A 587 -14.41 -3.75 -26.72
CA ILE A 587 -14.66 -3.23 -25.36
C ILE A 587 -13.35 -3.06 -24.58
N ASN A 588 -12.46 -4.05 -24.64
CA ASN A 588 -11.13 -3.92 -24.04
C ASN A 588 -10.32 -2.78 -24.65
N GLN A 589 -10.42 -2.59 -25.97
CA GLN A 589 -9.78 -1.48 -26.65
C GLN A 589 -10.37 -0.14 -26.16
N THR A 590 -11.70 -0.05 -26.07
CA THR A 590 -12.40 1.16 -25.59
C THR A 590 -12.06 1.49 -24.14
N LEU A 591 -12.02 0.50 -23.24
CA LEU A 591 -11.65 0.68 -21.83
C LEU A 591 -10.16 1.03 -21.65
N ARG A 592 -9.27 0.54 -22.52
CA ARG A 592 -7.84 0.88 -22.50
C ARG A 592 -7.55 2.25 -23.09
N GLU A 593 -8.28 2.63 -24.14
CA GLU A 593 -8.12 3.91 -24.82
C GLU A 593 -8.86 5.06 -24.10
N ASN A 594 -9.82 4.74 -23.22
CA ASN A 594 -10.52 5.67 -22.35
C ASN A 594 -10.72 5.05 -20.94
N PRO A 595 -9.74 5.18 -20.02
CA PRO A 595 -9.94 4.82 -18.62
C PRO A 595 -10.90 5.86 -18.00
N PHE A 596 -12.18 5.55 -18.03
CA PHE A 596 -13.24 6.40 -17.50
C PHE A 596 -13.03 6.76 -16.01
N GLN A 597 -13.21 8.04 -15.66
CA GLN A 597 -13.55 8.46 -14.30
C GLN A 597 -15.08 8.34 -14.14
N THR A 598 -15.63 7.13 -14.11
CA THR A 598 -17.07 6.93 -13.94
C THR A 598 -17.34 6.22 -12.64
N ASP A 599 -18.15 6.84 -11.79
CA ASP A 599 -18.59 6.23 -10.53
C ASP A 599 -19.52 5.01 -10.76
N HIS A 600 -20.12 4.86 -11.95
CA HIS A 600 -21.04 3.77 -12.28
C HIS A 600 -20.84 3.22 -13.69
N PHE A 601 -20.75 1.89 -13.83
CA PHE A 601 -20.65 1.17 -15.11
C PHE A 601 -21.77 0.14 -15.19
N LEU A 602 -22.57 0.15 -16.26
CA LEU A 602 -23.72 -0.77 -16.42
C LEU A 602 -23.56 -1.59 -17.71
N TRP A 603 -23.57 -2.91 -17.60
CA TRP A 603 -23.51 -3.82 -18.74
C TRP A 603 -24.78 -4.65 -18.82
N VAL A 604 -25.49 -4.64 -19.95
CA VAL A 604 -26.67 -5.49 -20.20
C VAL A 604 -26.47 -6.28 -21.48
N ASP A 605 -26.05 -7.55 -21.36
CA ASP A 605 -25.93 -8.48 -22.50
C ASP A 605 -26.69 -9.76 -22.19
N HIS A 606 -27.76 -10.01 -22.95
CA HIS A 606 -28.62 -11.18 -22.81
C HIS A 606 -27.99 -12.45 -23.41
N ASP A 607 -26.97 -12.34 -24.28
CA ASP A 607 -26.41 -13.51 -24.97
C ASP A 607 -25.36 -14.27 -24.14
N ILE A 608 -24.91 -13.72 -22.99
CA ILE A 608 -23.97 -14.38 -22.08
C ILE A 608 -24.52 -15.70 -21.53
N VAL A 609 -25.85 -15.84 -21.45
CA VAL A 609 -26.53 -17.02 -20.90
C VAL A 609 -26.35 -18.28 -21.75
N SER A 610 -25.85 -18.16 -23.00
CA SER A 610 -25.89 -19.27 -23.96
C SER A 610 -24.56 -19.98 -24.27
N VAL A 611 -23.40 -19.52 -23.74
CA VAL A 611 -22.11 -20.18 -24.04
C VAL A 611 -21.22 -20.30 -22.80
N PRO A 612 -21.02 -21.52 -22.24
CA PRO A 612 -20.03 -21.74 -21.20
C PRO A 612 -18.64 -21.74 -21.84
N SER A 613 -17.93 -20.62 -21.76
CA SER A 613 -16.51 -20.56 -22.11
C SER A 613 -15.68 -19.97 -20.97
N SER A 614 -14.41 -20.37 -20.87
CA SER A 614 -13.41 -19.82 -19.93
C SER A 614 -13.19 -18.31 -20.03
N THR A 615 -13.87 -17.65 -20.98
CA THR A 615 -13.85 -16.21 -21.21
C THR A 615 -14.84 -15.45 -20.32
N SER A 616 -15.91 -16.10 -19.80
CA SER A 616 -16.90 -15.48 -18.91
C SER A 616 -16.35 -15.20 -17.49
N SER A 617 -15.45 -16.06 -16.99
CA SER A 617 -14.81 -15.92 -15.68
C SER A 617 -13.87 -14.71 -15.60
N SER A 618 -13.15 -14.42 -16.69
CA SER A 618 -12.29 -13.23 -16.80
C SER A 618 -13.09 -11.93 -16.78
N LEU A 619 -14.31 -11.93 -17.35
CA LEU A 619 -15.19 -10.78 -17.40
C LEU A 619 -15.78 -10.45 -16.02
N CYS A 620 -16.28 -11.46 -15.30
CA CYS A 620 -16.78 -11.28 -13.92
C CYS A 620 -15.70 -10.70 -13.00
N SER A 621 -14.46 -11.18 -13.10
CA SER A 621 -13.34 -10.65 -12.30
C SER A 621 -12.99 -9.18 -12.60
N HIS A 622 -13.19 -8.72 -13.83
CA HIS A 622 -12.94 -7.33 -14.23
C HIS A 622 -14.09 -6.41 -13.84
N LEU A 623 -15.34 -6.87 -13.98
CA LEU A 623 -16.54 -6.11 -13.57
C LEU A 623 -16.61 -5.97 -12.04
N LEU A 624 -16.27 -7.02 -11.28
CA LEU A 624 -16.20 -6.98 -9.81
C LEU A 624 -15.05 -6.12 -9.29
N ARG A 625 -14.01 -5.87 -10.09
CA ARG A 625 -12.94 -4.90 -9.76
C ARG A 625 -13.36 -3.45 -9.95
N ILE A 626 -14.42 -3.20 -10.72
CA ILE A 626 -14.94 -1.85 -11.00
C ILE A 626 -15.97 -1.42 -9.94
N ALA A 627 -16.75 -2.36 -9.38
CA ALA A 627 -17.69 -2.08 -8.31
C ALA A 627 -16.96 -1.75 -6.99
N ARG A 628 -17.16 -0.54 -6.46
CA ARG A 628 -16.52 -0.06 -5.22
C ARG A 628 -17.45 -0.10 -4.01
N ASP A 629 -18.77 -0.09 -4.20
CA ASP A 629 -19.78 -0.08 -3.14
C ASP A 629 -20.77 -1.27 -3.25
N PRO A 630 -21.20 -1.90 -2.13
CA PRO A 630 -22.25 -2.93 -2.13
C PRO A 630 -23.59 -2.53 -2.78
N SER A 631 -23.90 -1.24 -2.82
CA SER A 631 -25.09 -0.71 -3.51
C SER A 631 -24.99 -0.76 -5.04
N ASP A 632 -23.77 -0.74 -5.62
CA ASP A 632 -23.54 -0.92 -7.06
C ASP A 632 -23.90 -2.35 -7.51
N LEU A 633 -23.85 -3.33 -6.59
CA LEU A 633 -24.22 -4.72 -6.88
C LEU A 633 -25.75 -4.90 -7.02
N TYR A 634 -26.56 -4.01 -6.46
CA TYR A 634 -28.03 -4.13 -6.46
C TYR A 634 -28.63 -4.21 -7.88
N HIS A 635 -27.99 -3.55 -8.85
CA HIS A 635 -28.39 -3.59 -10.25
C HIS A 635 -27.89 -4.84 -11.01
N LEU A 636 -26.85 -5.50 -10.51
CA LEU A 636 -26.38 -6.78 -11.07
C LEU A 636 -27.37 -7.92 -10.77
N TYR A 637 -28.03 -7.85 -9.61
CA TYR A 637 -28.91 -8.91 -9.10
C TYR A 637 -30.28 -8.97 -9.77
N SER A 638 -30.80 -7.87 -10.33
CA SER A 638 -32.09 -7.90 -11.04
C SER A 638 -32.06 -8.65 -12.39
N SER A 639 -30.89 -9.16 -12.78
CA SER A 639 -30.64 -9.71 -14.12
C SER A 639 -30.20 -11.18 -14.11
N ILE A 640 -30.15 -11.85 -12.95
CA ILE A 640 -29.58 -13.20 -12.80
C ILE A 640 -30.64 -14.16 -12.26
N ASP A 641 -31.34 -14.85 -13.14
CA ASP A 641 -31.97 -16.14 -12.83
C ASP A 641 -31.01 -17.26 -13.26
N LEU A 642 -30.36 -17.94 -12.30
CA LEU A 642 -30.08 -19.39 -12.26
C LEU A 642 -28.96 -19.75 -11.26
N ILE A 643 -29.20 -20.85 -10.55
CA ILE A 643 -28.40 -21.48 -9.49
C ILE A 643 -26.96 -21.84 -9.94
N ASP A 644 -26.70 -22.02 -11.25
CA ASP A 644 -25.37 -22.40 -11.74
C ASP A 644 -24.35 -21.24 -11.75
N THR A 645 -24.83 -19.99 -11.85
CA THR A 645 -23.95 -18.79 -11.75
C THR A 645 -23.65 -18.46 -10.29
N TYR A 646 -24.51 -18.90 -9.37
CA TYR A 646 -24.40 -18.68 -7.93
C TYR A 646 -23.13 -19.32 -7.32
N CYS A 647 -22.78 -20.56 -7.71
CA CYS A 647 -21.57 -21.23 -7.22
C CYS A 647 -20.26 -20.58 -7.71
N GLN A 648 -20.25 -20.04 -8.93
CA GLN A 648 -19.07 -19.33 -9.48
C GLN A 648 -18.88 -17.94 -8.87
N VAL A 649 -19.97 -17.25 -8.54
CA VAL A 649 -19.93 -15.96 -7.85
C VAL A 649 -19.52 -16.11 -6.39
N HIS A 650 -19.94 -17.19 -5.71
CA HIS A 650 -19.58 -17.46 -4.31
C HIS A 650 -18.07 -17.69 -4.11
N SER A 651 -17.39 -18.36 -5.06
CA SER A 651 -15.93 -18.54 -5.02
C SER A 651 -15.16 -17.22 -5.18
N GLN A 652 -15.78 -16.19 -5.79
CA GLN A 652 -15.16 -14.89 -6.05
C GLN A 652 -15.48 -13.85 -4.97
N ILE A 653 -16.67 -13.91 -4.34
CA ILE A 653 -17.04 -13.08 -3.17
C ILE A 653 -16.09 -13.32 -1.99
N LEU A 654 -15.56 -14.54 -1.84
CA LEU A 654 -14.59 -14.90 -0.80
C LEU A 654 -13.21 -14.21 -0.94
N HIS A 655 -12.95 -13.50 -2.06
CA HIS A 655 -11.74 -12.68 -2.24
C HIS A 655 -11.85 -11.24 -1.70
N MET A 656 -13.02 -10.79 -1.22
CA MET A 656 -13.26 -9.38 -0.83
C MET A 656 -12.83 -9.00 0.60
N GLY A 657 -12.00 -9.81 1.26
CA GLY A 657 -11.60 -9.58 2.65
C GLY A 657 -12.71 -9.93 3.66
N ARG A 658 -12.27 -10.28 4.87
CA ARG A 658 -13.05 -11.02 5.89
C ARG A 658 -14.40 -10.38 6.26
N ALA A 659 -14.50 -9.05 6.33
CA ALA A 659 -15.69 -8.35 6.78
C ALA A 659 -16.79 -8.25 5.70
N ALA A 660 -16.40 -8.02 4.44
CA ALA A 660 -17.34 -7.93 3.32
C ALA A 660 -17.95 -9.30 2.98
N GLY A 661 -17.13 -10.35 3.01
CA GLY A 661 -17.61 -11.72 2.78
C GLY A 661 -18.63 -12.19 3.84
N LEU A 662 -18.41 -11.85 5.12
CA LEU A 662 -19.33 -12.22 6.20
C LEU A 662 -20.68 -11.48 6.11
N ALA A 663 -20.66 -10.16 5.82
CA ALA A 663 -21.88 -9.37 5.70
C ALA A 663 -22.75 -9.82 4.52
N VAL A 664 -22.13 -10.19 3.40
CA VAL A 664 -22.82 -10.72 2.22
C VAL A 664 -23.41 -12.11 2.51
N THR A 665 -22.66 -12.99 3.17
CA THR A 665 -23.12 -14.34 3.54
C THR A 665 -24.29 -14.30 4.53
N GLU A 666 -24.24 -13.42 5.53
CA GLU A 666 -25.36 -13.23 6.47
C GLU A 666 -26.62 -12.66 5.80
N ALA A 667 -26.47 -11.73 4.85
CA ALA A 667 -27.60 -11.16 4.13
C ALA A 667 -28.29 -12.19 3.24
N ILE A 668 -27.50 -13.08 2.62
CA ILE A 668 -27.98 -14.19 1.79
C ILE A 668 -28.76 -15.19 2.64
N LEU A 669 -28.18 -15.69 3.75
CA LEU A 669 -28.82 -16.69 4.61
C LEU A 669 -30.10 -16.19 5.29
N LYS A 670 -30.26 -14.87 5.46
CA LYS A 670 -31.46 -14.25 6.05
C LYS A 670 -32.62 -14.10 5.07
N GLN A 671 -32.40 -14.22 3.76
CA GLN A 671 -33.41 -13.88 2.74
C GLN A 671 -33.83 -15.02 1.80
N SER A 672 -33.11 -16.13 1.75
CA SER A 672 -33.46 -17.24 0.85
C SER A 672 -34.36 -18.29 1.52
N THR A 673 -35.54 -18.52 0.95
CA THR A 673 -36.33 -19.75 1.13
C THR A 673 -35.92 -20.77 0.08
N PHE A 674 -35.10 -21.75 0.47
CA PHE A 674 -34.66 -22.81 -0.45
C PHE A 674 -35.71 -23.93 -0.57
N PRO A 675 -35.88 -24.57 -1.75
CA PRO A 675 -36.98 -25.53 -1.95
C PRO A 675 -36.77 -26.91 -1.31
N ASP A 676 -35.54 -27.39 -1.12
CA ASP A 676 -35.20 -28.48 -0.19
C ASP A 676 -33.69 -28.52 0.07
N GLU A 677 -33.30 -29.07 1.22
CA GLU A 677 -31.89 -29.26 1.62
C GLU A 677 -31.13 -30.20 0.65
N ASN A 678 -31.82 -31.19 0.06
CA ASN A 678 -31.21 -32.22 -0.80
C ASN A 678 -30.63 -31.70 -2.11
N THR A 679 -31.12 -30.55 -2.60
CA THR A 679 -30.65 -29.90 -3.82
C THR A 679 -29.35 -29.14 -3.57
N ILE A 680 -29.23 -28.50 -2.40
CA ILE A 680 -27.98 -27.88 -1.92
C ILE A 680 -26.91 -28.97 -1.69
N TYR A 681 -27.31 -30.09 -1.06
CA TYR A 681 -26.44 -31.23 -0.81
C TYR A 681 -25.86 -31.85 -2.09
N ARG A 682 -26.65 -31.96 -3.17
CA ARG A 682 -26.18 -32.56 -4.42
C ARG A 682 -25.15 -31.73 -5.17
N HIS A 683 -25.21 -30.40 -5.08
CA HIS A 683 -24.26 -29.51 -5.76
C HIS A 683 -22.96 -29.31 -4.97
N LEU A 684 -23.02 -29.30 -3.63
CA LEU A 684 -21.81 -29.28 -2.81
C LEU A 684 -20.93 -30.53 -3.00
N MET A 685 -21.56 -31.68 -3.27
CA MET A 685 -20.87 -32.95 -3.54
C MET A 685 -20.05 -32.95 -4.85
N THR A 686 -20.27 -31.99 -5.76
CA THR A 686 -19.59 -31.97 -7.08
C THR A 686 -18.34 -31.08 -7.12
N ASP A 687 -18.26 -30.04 -6.27
CA ASP A 687 -17.21 -29.00 -6.32
C ASP A 687 -16.35 -28.87 -5.03
N GLY A 688 -16.55 -29.76 -4.04
CA GLY A 688 -15.95 -29.64 -2.70
C GLY A 688 -14.42 -29.51 -2.63
N GLY A 689 -13.68 -30.00 -3.64
CA GLY A 689 -12.20 -29.89 -3.68
C GLY A 689 -11.68 -28.45 -3.81
N ALA A 690 -12.34 -27.61 -4.60
CA ALA A 690 -11.93 -26.22 -4.81
C ALA A 690 -12.25 -25.33 -3.61
N ILE A 691 -13.35 -25.63 -2.90
CA ILE A 691 -13.79 -24.91 -1.71
C ILE A 691 -12.82 -25.15 -0.55
N CYS A 692 -12.41 -26.41 -0.32
CA CYS A 692 -11.43 -26.74 0.72
C CYS A 692 -10.05 -26.11 0.46
N GLU A 693 -9.56 -26.10 -0.78
CA GLU A 693 -8.28 -25.46 -1.13
C GLU A 693 -8.29 -23.95 -0.83
N HIS A 694 -9.43 -23.28 -1.06
CA HIS A 694 -9.58 -21.84 -0.82
C HIS A 694 -9.81 -21.48 0.64
N ILE A 695 -10.52 -22.30 1.42
CA ILE A 695 -10.68 -22.09 2.86
C ILE A 695 -9.32 -22.15 3.57
N VAL A 696 -8.49 -23.13 3.23
CA VAL A 696 -7.14 -23.28 3.82
C VAL A 696 -6.22 -22.13 3.44
N ARG A 697 -6.32 -21.60 2.20
CA ARG A 697 -5.53 -20.42 1.77
C ARG A 697 -5.97 -19.12 2.43
N SER A 698 -7.26 -18.95 2.69
CA SER A 698 -7.83 -17.66 3.13
C SER A 698 -7.92 -17.50 4.65
N TYR A 699 -7.90 -18.58 5.43
CA TYR A 699 -8.19 -18.54 6.88
C TYR A 699 -7.08 -19.07 7.80
N GLY A 700 -5.91 -19.45 7.25
CA GLY A 700 -4.77 -19.93 8.04
C GLY A 700 -4.82 -21.44 8.33
N PRO A 701 -3.94 -21.96 9.21
CA PRO A 701 -3.71 -23.40 9.34
C PRO A 701 -5.02 -24.19 9.56
N PRO A 702 -5.20 -25.35 8.89
CA PRO A 702 -6.46 -26.09 8.84
C PRO A 702 -7.09 -26.37 10.21
N GLU A 703 -6.24 -26.57 11.23
CA GLU A 703 -6.57 -26.84 12.63
C GLU A 703 -7.51 -25.79 13.24
N HIS A 704 -7.30 -24.50 12.91
CA HIS A 704 -8.08 -23.39 13.46
C HIS A 704 -9.44 -23.23 12.78
N CYS A 705 -9.51 -23.54 11.48
CA CYS A 705 -10.75 -23.52 10.71
C CYS A 705 -11.67 -24.68 11.11
N LEU A 706 -11.10 -25.90 11.24
CA LEU A 706 -11.82 -27.08 11.69
C LEU A 706 -12.36 -26.89 13.11
N SER A 707 -11.55 -26.37 14.03
CA SER A 707 -11.94 -26.09 15.41
C SER A 707 -13.17 -25.15 15.49
N SER A 708 -13.20 -24.09 14.69
CA SER A 708 -14.34 -23.15 14.68
C SER A 708 -15.59 -23.72 14.00
N TYR A 709 -15.42 -24.54 12.95
CA TYR A 709 -16.52 -25.20 12.25
C TYR A 709 -17.18 -26.30 13.13
N LEU A 710 -16.36 -27.13 13.77
CA LEU A 710 -16.84 -28.20 14.66
C LEU A 710 -17.50 -27.67 15.94
N GLN A 711 -17.13 -26.47 16.39
CA GLN A 711 -17.82 -25.77 17.49
C GLN A 711 -19.22 -25.27 17.11
N THR A 712 -19.52 -25.11 15.81
CA THR A 712 -20.76 -24.50 15.33
C THR A 712 -21.74 -25.48 14.69
N ALA A 713 -21.29 -26.65 14.21
CA ALA A 713 -22.17 -27.70 13.66
C ALA A 713 -21.65 -29.13 13.98
N PRO A 714 -21.85 -29.64 15.22
CA PRO A 714 -21.30 -30.93 15.65
C PRO A 714 -21.88 -32.16 14.93
N SER A 715 -23.04 -32.03 14.28
CA SER A 715 -23.73 -33.12 13.56
C SER A 715 -23.13 -33.44 12.19
N ASP A 716 -22.29 -32.56 11.63
CA ASP A 716 -21.84 -32.63 10.24
C ASP A 716 -20.50 -33.39 10.08
N TRP A 717 -20.13 -34.22 11.06
CA TRP A 717 -18.84 -34.90 11.09
C TRP A 717 -18.75 -36.05 10.08
N GLU A 718 -19.85 -36.78 9.82
CA GLU A 718 -19.92 -37.81 8.78
C GLU A 718 -19.61 -37.22 7.40
N TYR A 719 -20.07 -35.98 7.15
CA TYR A 719 -19.76 -35.21 5.93
C TYR A 719 -18.27 -34.86 5.82
N LEU A 720 -17.61 -34.51 6.92
CA LEU A 720 -16.18 -34.16 6.91
C LEU A 720 -15.30 -35.39 6.60
N ILE A 721 -15.61 -36.54 7.21
CA ILE A 721 -14.90 -37.80 6.94
C ILE A 721 -15.20 -38.27 5.52
N HIS A 722 -16.45 -38.26 5.06
CA HIS A 722 -16.78 -38.65 3.69
C HIS A 722 -16.10 -37.75 2.65
N THR A 723 -16.03 -36.44 2.87
CA THR A 723 -15.40 -35.48 1.94
C THR A 723 -13.88 -35.64 1.90
N MET A 724 -13.24 -35.92 3.03
CA MET A 724 -11.80 -36.19 3.10
C MET A 724 -11.44 -37.55 2.50
N THR A 725 -12.32 -38.54 2.64
CA THR A 725 -12.13 -39.89 2.10
C THR A 725 -12.45 -39.99 0.61
N ALA A 726 -13.48 -39.29 0.11
CA ALA A 726 -13.85 -39.26 -1.31
C ALA A 726 -12.77 -38.59 -2.18
N ASN A 727 -12.03 -37.63 -1.64
CA ASN A 727 -10.87 -37.01 -2.30
C ASN A 727 -9.61 -37.92 -2.36
N ALA A 728 -9.66 -39.13 -1.78
CA ALA A 728 -8.63 -40.16 -1.95
C ALA A 728 -8.75 -40.91 -3.29
N THR A 729 -9.93 -40.89 -3.92
CA THR A 729 -10.17 -41.53 -5.22
C THR A 729 -10.12 -40.51 -6.34
N VAL A 730 -8.91 -40.30 -6.87
CA VAL A 730 -8.56 -39.77 -8.22
C VAL A 730 -9.55 -38.75 -8.84
N THR A 731 -9.17 -37.48 -8.84
CA THR A 731 -9.74 -36.50 -9.78
C THR A 731 -9.27 -36.81 -11.21
N THR A 732 -10.07 -36.42 -12.20
CA THR A 732 -9.84 -36.63 -13.65
C THR A 732 -8.53 -36.03 -14.19
N THR A 733 -7.77 -35.29 -13.39
CA THR A 733 -6.48 -34.67 -13.73
C THR A 733 -5.26 -35.33 -13.08
N GLY A 734 -5.44 -36.40 -12.29
CA GLY A 734 -4.35 -37.26 -11.83
C GLY A 734 -3.35 -36.62 -10.84
N LYS A 735 -3.71 -35.52 -10.17
CA LYS A 735 -2.90 -34.91 -9.10
C LYS A 735 -3.74 -34.68 -7.83
N PRO A 736 -3.29 -35.13 -6.65
CA PRO A 736 -4.00 -34.86 -5.40
C PRO A 736 -3.93 -33.39 -5.00
N CYS A 737 -5.06 -32.81 -4.56
CA CYS A 737 -5.20 -31.39 -4.18
C CYS A 737 -4.49 -31.00 -2.87
N LEU A 738 -4.02 -31.97 -2.10
CA LEU A 738 -3.18 -31.76 -0.91
C LEU A 738 -1.96 -32.66 -1.05
N ASN A 739 -0.77 -32.15 -0.73
CA ASN A 739 0.39 -33.01 -0.61
C ASN A 739 0.15 -33.99 0.56
N ASP A 740 0.74 -35.18 0.51
CA ASP A 740 0.46 -36.22 1.50
C ASP A 740 0.92 -35.84 2.91
N HIS A 741 1.80 -34.84 3.05
CA HIS A 741 2.27 -34.29 4.32
C HIS A 741 1.19 -33.51 5.08
N ASP A 742 0.43 -32.66 4.38
CA ASP A 742 -0.64 -31.86 4.96
C ASP A 742 -1.84 -32.76 5.35
N ARG A 743 -2.09 -33.82 4.58
CA ARG A 743 -3.13 -34.83 4.87
C ARG A 743 -2.88 -35.55 6.20
N CYS A 744 -1.67 -36.06 6.39
CA CYS A 744 -1.29 -36.78 7.62
C CYS A 744 -1.37 -35.87 8.86
N SER A 745 -0.97 -34.61 8.73
CA SER A 745 -1.00 -33.64 9.85
C SER A 745 -2.44 -33.32 10.28
N ILE A 746 -3.37 -33.20 9.33
CA ILE A 746 -4.79 -32.95 9.62
C ILE A 746 -5.44 -34.17 10.28
N ILE A 747 -5.19 -35.38 9.78
CA ILE A 747 -5.71 -36.63 10.37
C ILE A 747 -5.18 -36.81 11.79
N GLN A 748 -3.89 -36.55 12.01
CA GLN A 748 -3.28 -36.58 13.34
C GLN A 748 -3.96 -35.58 14.30
N SER A 749 -4.15 -34.34 13.88
CA SER A 749 -4.83 -33.33 14.69
C SER A 749 -6.28 -33.71 15.01
N LEU A 750 -7.00 -34.33 14.07
CA LEU A 750 -8.36 -34.85 14.30
C LEU A 750 -8.40 -35.95 15.36
N ILE A 751 -7.45 -36.90 15.30
CA ILE A 751 -7.33 -37.99 16.30
C ILE A 751 -6.92 -37.42 17.68
N GLU A 752 -6.08 -36.39 17.71
CA GLU A 752 -5.60 -35.78 18.96
C GLU A 752 -6.64 -34.85 19.62
N THR A 753 -7.54 -34.25 18.84
CA THR A 753 -8.45 -33.19 19.33
C THR A 753 -9.80 -33.74 19.80
N VAL A 754 -10.19 -34.95 19.41
CA VAL A 754 -11.55 -35.45 19.71
C VAL A 754 -11.54 -36.84 20.37
N ASP A 755 -12.05 -36.89 21.61
CA ASP A 755 -12.18 -38.12 22.42
C ASP A 755 -13.48 -38.86 22.01
N LEU A 756 -13.50 -39.46 20.81
CA LEU A 756 -14.70 -40.04 20.18
C LEU A 756 -14.74 -41.58 20.20
N VAL A 757 -15.95 -42.11 20.34
CA VAL A 757 -16.29 -43.51 20.10
C VAL A 757 -16.69 -43.65 18.63
N LEU A 758 -15.73 -44.00 17.77
CA LEU A 758 -15.97 -44.27 16.35
C LEU A 758 -16.65 -45.63 16.16
N ASN A 759 -17.54 -45.75 15.17
CA ASN A 759 -18.14 -47.04 14.82
C ASN A 759 -17.13 -47.92 14.04
N GLU A 760 -17.50 -49.18 13.84
CA GLU A 760 -16.62 -50.18 13.24
C GLU A 760 -16.12 -49.73 11.85
N GLU A 761 -17.00 -49.23 11.00
CA GLU A 761 -16.74 -48.93 9.59
C GLU A 761 -15.86 -47.68 9.41
N ASP A 762 -16.09 -46.64 10.22
CA ASP A 762 -15.31 -45.40 10.17
C ASP A 762 -13.87 -45.60 10.62
N ILE A 763 -13.64 -46.47 11.61
CA ILE A 763 -12.29 -46.85 12.03
C ILE A 763 -11.58 -47.54 10.87
N LEU A 764 -12.23 -48.47 10.17
CA LEU A 764 -11.60 -49.19 9.06
C LEU A 764 -11.25 -48.25 7.90
N GLN A 765 -12.14 -47.30 7.60
CA GLN A 765 -11.94 -46.30 6.56
C GLN A 765 -10.72 -45.41 6.87
N LEU A 766 -10.65 -44.88 8.10
CA LEU A 766 -9.57 -44.01 8.54
C LEU A 766 -8.21 -44.73 8.54
N LEU A 767 -8.20 -45.98 8.99
CA LEU A 767 -7.00 -46.81 9.00
C LEU A 767 -6.51 -47.14 7.59
N HIS A 768 -7.42 -47.37 6.64
CA HIS A 768 -7.05 -47.63 5.25
C HIS A 768 -6.46 -46.37 4.57
N THR A 769 -7.08 -45.21 4.76
CA THR A 769 -6.60 -43.94 4.20
C THR A 769 -5.26 -43.50 4.81
N GLY A 770 -5.10 -43.65 6.13
CA GLY A 770 -3.84 -43.35 6.80
C GLY A 770 -2.69 -44.26 6.35
N TYR A 771 -2.96 -45.55 6.11
CA TYR A 771 -1.98 -46.49 5.57
C TYR A 771 -1.51 -46.09 4.15
N GLN A 772 -2.45 -45.75 3.25
CA GLN A 772 -2.11 -45.30 1.90
C GLN A 772 -1.21 -44.06 1.93
N ALA A 773 -1.51 -43.08 2.80
CA ALA A 773 -0.70 -41.89 2.96
C ALA A 773 0.70 -42.16 3.55
N ALA A 774 0.80 -43.08 4.51
CA ALA A 774 2.07 -43.43 5.16
C ALA A 774 3.04 -44.17 4.21
N THR A 775 2.55 -45.02 3.31
CA THR A 775 3.40 -45.71 2.33
C THR A 775 4.08 -44.78 1.30
N CYS A 776 3.61 -43.54 1.17
CA CYS A 776 4.18 -42.53 0.28
C CYS A 776 5.28 -41.67 0.92
N ILE A 777 5.54 -41.81 2.24
CA ILE A 777 6.42 -40.90 3.00
C ILE A 777 7.54 -41.68 3.70
N HIS A 778 8.79 -41.53 3.25
CA HIS A 778 10.00 -42.10 3.89
C HIS A 778 10.60 -41.14 4.95
N ASP A 779 9.88 -40.82 6.02
CA ASP A 779 10.39 -39.87 7.04
C ASP A 779 10.02 -40.24 8.50
N ALA A 780 10.74 -39.67 9.47
CA ALA A 780 10.73 -39.98 10.90
C ALA A 780 9.34 -39.91 11.59
N LYS A 781 8.37 -39.20 10.99
CA LYS A 781 6.98 -39.10 11.47
C LYS A 781 6.13 -40.35 11.18
N ALA A 782 6.53 -41.21 10.24
CA ALA A 782 5.88 -42.50 10.00
C ALA A 782 5.92 -43.40 11.25
N THR A 783 6.95 -43.25 12.08
CA THR A 783 7.10 -43.93 13.38
C THR A 783 5.97 -43.56 14.35
N ILE A 784 5.59 -42.28 14.43
CA ILE A 784 4.54 -41.80 15.34
C ILE A 784 3.18 -42.36 14.90
N PHE A 785 2.90 -42.35 13.60
CA PHE A 785 1.67 -42.93 13.06
C PHE A 785 1.60 -44.44 13.30
N ARG A 786 2.71 -45.15 13.08
CA ARG A 786 2.83 -46.59 13.36
C ARG A 786 2.60 -46.91 14.83
N ASP A 787 3.20 -46.15 15.74
CA ASP A 787 3.10 -46.41 17.18
C ASP A 787 1.67 -46.14 17.69
N LYS A 788 1.00 -45.10 17.17
CA LYS A 788 -0.41 -44.79 17.48
C LYS A 788 -1.38 -45.80 16.86
N PHE A 789 -1.12 -46.26 15.64
CA PHE A 789 -1.86 -47.35 15.00
C PHE A 789 -1.75 -48.64 15.80
N GLN A 790 -0.53 -48.99 16.26
CA GLN A 790 -0.29 -50.16 17.09
C GLN A 790 -1.06 -50.06 18.41
N GLN A 791 -1.12 -48.87 19.01
CA GLN A 791 -1.91 -48.59 20.21
C GLN A 791 -3.41 -48.82 19.97
N ILE A 792 -3.99 -48.20 18.92
CA ILE A 792 -5.41 -48.36 18.55
C ILE A 792 -5.73 -49.83 18.24
N ARG A 793 -4.81 -50.54 17.57
CA ARG A 793 -4.93 -51.97 17.26
C ARG A 793 -5.01 -52.82 18.53
N THR A 794 -4.16 -52.55 19.52
CA THR A 794 -4.16 -53.30 20.79
C THR A 794 -5.36 -52.99 21.68
N GLU A 795 -5.94 -51.80 21.56
CA GLU A 795 -7.06 -51.34 22.39
C GLU A 795 -8.43 -51.61 21.74
N ASN A 796 -8.49 -51.89 20.43
CA ASN A 796 -9.74 -52.09 19.69
C ASN A 796 -9.81 -53.45 18.94
N PRO A 797 -10.67 -54.40 19.35
CA PRO A 797 -10.81 -55.74 18.74
C PRO A 797 -11.21 -55.74 17.25
N VAL A 798 -11.78 -54.64 16.76
CA VAL A 798 -12.12 -54.45 15.34
C VAL A 798 -10.86 -54.17 14.53
N ALA A 799 -10.06 -53.20 15.00
CA ALA A 799 -8.84 -52.78 14.32
C ALA A 799 -7.85 -53.96 14.23
N GLU A 800 -7.78 -54.80 15.27
CA GLU A 800 -7.01 -56.05 15.24
C GLU A 800 -7.56 -57.05 14.20
N ARG A 801 -8.88 -57.26 14.11
CA ARG A 801 -9.46 -58.15 13.08
C ARG A 801 -9.18 -57.66 11.66
N TYR A 802 -9.27 -56.35 11.43
CA TYR A 802 -8.94 -55.77 10.13
C TYR A 802 -7.47 -55.90 9.79
N TYR A 803 -6.58 -55.58 10.73
CA TYR A 803 -5.14 -55.79 10.58
C TYR A 803 -4.83 -57.25 10.25
N GLN A 804 -5.43 -58.23 10.94
CA GLN A 804 -5.21 -59.65 10.65
C GLN A 804 -5.71 -60.04 9.25
N SER A 805 -6.87 -59.51 8.81
CA SER A 805 -7.41 -59.78 7.48
C SER A 805 -6.64 -59.11 6.33
N HIS A 806 -5.86 -58.08 6.61
CA HIS A 806 -5.07 -57.32 5.64
C HIS A 806 -3.57 -57.31 5.98
N ARG A 807 -3.10 -58.28 6.78
CA ARG A 807 -1.75 -58.31 7.38
C ARG A 807 -0.63 -58.17 6.35
N GLN A 808 -0.81 -58.72 5.16
CA GLN A 808 0.14 -58.63 4.05
C GLN A 808 0.36 -57.19 3.53
N MET A 809 -0.62 -56.30 3.69
CA MET A 809 -0.44 -54.86 3.42
C MET A 809 0.41 -54.19 4.50
N PHE A 810 0.23 -54.54 5.77
CA PHE A 810 0.86 -53.81 6.86
C PHE A 810 2.27 -54.31 7.28
N ASP A 811 2.62 -55.57 7.00
CA ASP A 811 3.92 -56.17 7.36
C ASP A 811 5.20 -55.58 6.68
N PRO A 812 5.16 -54.78 5.58
CA PRO A 812 6.35 -54.10 5.03
C PRO A 812 6.87 -52.87 5.84
N LEU A 813 6.16 -52.45 6.89
CA LEU A 813 6.53 -51.36 7.83
C LEU A 813 7.18 -51.91 9.10
#